data_AF-A0A8J3XC81-F1
#
_entry.id   AF-A0A8J3XC81-F1
#
_cell.length_a   1.000
_cell.length_b   1.000
_cell.length_c   1.000
_cell.angle_alpha   90.00
_cell.angle_beta   90.00
_cell.angle_gamma   90.00
#
_symmetry.space_group_name_H-M   'P 1'
#
loop_
_entity.id
_entity.type
_entity.pdbx_description
1 polymer ?
#
loop_
_entity_poly.entity_id
_entity_poly.type
_entity_poly.pdbx_seq_one_letter_code
_entity_poly.pdbx_strand_id
1 'polypeptide(L)'
;MTTNADRLHEVIEQADRHALVELLAPLDEETRAGLAPIAGKAFADAKRRHDELLYGHVPDASDMAEAREWFERMKTAALAWLGTGDIAEFPAQREYSHPKWYERFDFARAFDIDELHRILLDRRPPWLAALAAQYITDHRWDAAWRLVLDGALARPTGEAYLLGMADHAAWGPEPGLADMVLRDPALLTVDLPALLKLPDGLLRIVSRDIVAGSSARRQTWSPVLNAHFPPGHPIRDRILDQLLELLTGDLNGPDATRLRKFLDKLAATPSELAARQQALFALVGHRIPAVVSYSVRALARLGRANLIPPTELIDAVEPALLAPAKSTATTALAIVASALRRDPGVERRAVERFATAVAHPHAEVQLAGIEAVAPHLVAHPDIAARLSELLPELSATAAQRLRTALPHQPTAEPPTPAVDLDDLIRRSEKVPPEVAHTCGVDAAIEAVRQGNEPPAVQVRPGADAGAAEIRPVSGVDELIRVLLRVVNGRGGIVDLERALDGLASIGPRWPSDFGRRVGPLLARVNQHFERDAPDWGERASGDMCLLVASWIEPQRGAGPAHPMTSPGIWLTSRIREVALGLGDPDPRPLLALPTDRRGWIDPTILVKRAGAGGGEIKRPIDTAVALARLAPSGRAAALHQAADLPGPLGRAVRAALGGDDDPSELPDVVADVIGWLRDETHESPPRLFGAAERDEAPRVTSEELAIEVNEQLRHMPPIVDANGELSTDLSQLPAYREMRVAYAYECAQRYAPDWAATLWPGDHRWLWRDATTTAVGLRLLLDPHEPVPPEALVAMIRHVSHEKPEERTLAVDVLIQTIGDARVTSTELARSLLTTVEGATDVSSARLVTLLQETAAASALHRATVRAALIDMLPTWLDRLAGQQRYGPLALLDEMCAADGTPITQPKTCALLNTLATGRSKSAAIARRLLDRSPAVRHVRSNTSAWPADALAAALNARIERAEH
;
A
#
# COMPACT_ATOMS: atom_id res chain seq x y z
N MET A 1 -14.68 64.02 31.48
CA MET A 1 -15.54 62.84 31.32
C MET A 1 -15.15 62.20 30.01
N THR A 2 -14.50 61.04 30.05
CA THR A 2 -14.03 60.31 28.86
C THR A 2 -15.26 59.92 28.05
N THR A 3 -15.30 60.25 26.76
CA THR A 3 -16.48 59.93 25.92
C THR A 3 -16.51 58.43 25.62
N ASN A 4 -17.67 57.88 25.26
CA ASN A 4 -17.76 56.46 24.86
C ASN A 4 -16.87 56.15 23.64
N ALA A 5 -16.64 57.13 22.77
CA ALA A 5 -15.71 57.05 21.65
C ALA A 5 -14.25 56.88 22.11
N ASP A 6 -13.81 57.70 23.07
CA ASP A 6 -12.44 57.63 23.60
C ASP A 6 -12.19 56.28 24.30
N ARG A 7 -13.18 55.81 25.09
CA ARG A 7 -13.10 54.52 25.77
C ARG A 7 -13.09 53.35 24.79
N LEU A 8 -13.88 53.41 23.72
CA LEU A 8 -13.90 52.37 22.70
C LEU A 8 -12.54 52.26 21.99
N HIS A 9 -11.91 53.39 21.68
CA HIS A 9 -10.59 53.39 21.06
C HIS A 9 -9.53 52.79 21.99
N GLU A 10 -9.53 53.18 23.26
CA GLU A 10 -8.60 52.65 24.27
C GLU A 10 -8.72 51.13 24.42
N VAL A 11 -9.96 50.62 24.49
CA VAL A 11 -10.23 49.19 24.61
C VAL A 11 -9.78 48.39 23.38
N ILE A 12 -9.94 48.94 22.16
CA ILE A 12 -9.46 48.29 20.93
C ILE A 12 -7.93 48.25 20.88
N GLU A 13 -7.26 49.35 21.23
CA GLU A 13 -5.79 49.44 21.25
C GLU A 13 -5.16 48.46 22.25
N GLN A 14 -5.81 48.27 23.40
CA GLN A 14 -5.41 47.30 24.43
C GLN A 14 -5.81 45.85 24.09
N ALA A 15 -6.61 45.65 23.04
CA ALA A 15 -7.23 44.36 22.70
C ALA A 15 -8.04 43.73 23.86
N ASP A 16 -8.64 44.55 24.73
CA ASP A 16 -9.38 44.09 25.92
C ASP A 16 -10.84 43.78 25.57
N ARG A 17 -11.10 42.52 25.21
CA ARG A 17 -12.45 42.07 24.81
C ARG A 17 -13.44 42.06 25.98
N HIS A 18 -12.97 41.89 27.22
CA HIS A 18 -13.87 41.86 28.37
C HIS A 18 -14.41 43.25 28.67
N ALA A 19 -13.52 44.24 28.73
CA ALA A 19 -13.89 45.65 28.86
C ALA A 19 -14.79 46.13 27.71
N LEU A 20 -14.59 45.58 26.50
CA LEU A 20 -15.46 45.87 25.35
C LEU A 20 -16.91 45.43 25.60
N VAL A 21 -17.12 44.21 26.09
CA VAL A 21 -18.47 43.70 26.39
C VAL A 21 -19.15 44.57 27.46
N GLU A 22 -18.43 44.93 28.53
CA GLU A 22 -18.95 45.79 29.60
C GLU A 22 -19.27 47.20 29.12
N LEU A 23 -18.45 47.76 28.21
CA LEU A 23 -18.67 49.08 27.63
C LEU A 23 -19.95 49.10 26.77
N LEU A 24 -20.18 48.04 25.99
CA LEU A 24 -21.28 47.99 25.04
C LEU A 24 -22.62 47.66 25.71
N ALA A 25 -22.64 46.76 26.70
CA ALA A 25 -23.86 46.25 27.33
C ALA A 25 -24.93 47.30 27.72
N PRO A 26 -24.59 48.45 28.36
CA PRO A 26 -25.60 49.43 28.78
C PRO A 26 -26.07 50.37 27.64
N LEU A 27 -25.51 50.28 26.44
CA LEU A 27 -25.76 51.23 25.36
C LEU A 27 -27.02 50.88 24.55
N ASP A 28 -27.83 51.89 24.25
CA ASP A 28 -28.93 51.78 23.29
C ASP A 28 -28.43 51.74 21.84
N GLU A 29 -29.33 51.40 20.93
CA GLU A 29 -29.00 51.21 19.51
C GLU A 29 -28.56 52.51 18.82
N GLU A 30 -29.10 53.66 19.24
CA GLU A 30 -28.70 54.97 18.71
C GLU A 30 -27.25 55.30 19.09
N THR A 31 -26.88 55.08 20.35
CA THR A 31 -25.52 55.30 20.84
C THR A 31 -24.54 54.31 20.20
N ARG A 32 -24.95 53.05 20.01
CA ARG A 32 -24.16 52.03 19.31
C ARG A 32 -23.89 52.43 17.86
N ALA A 33 -24.91 52.85 17.11
CA ALA A 33 -24.74 53.28 15.72
C ALA A 33 -23.75 54.45 15.58
N GLY A 34 -23.73 55.38 16.54
CA GLY A 34 -22.76 56.48 16.57
C GLY A 34 -21.30 56.05 16.73
N LEU A 35 -21.05 54.86 17.27
CA LEU A 35 -19.70 54.29 17.48
C LEU A 35 -19.22 53.42 16.31
N ALA A 36 -20.11 52.97 15.43
CA ALA A 36 -19.78 52.05 14.34
C ALA A 36 -18.67 52.56 13.39
N PRO A 37 -18.63 53.85 12.97
CA PRO A 37 -17.55 54.35 12.11
C PRO A 37 -16.17 54.28 12.76
N ILE A 38 -16.10 54.41 14.09
CA ILE A 38 -14.86 54.34 14.86
C ILE A 38 -14.34 52.91 14.86
N ALA A 39 -15.21 51.94 15.15
CA ALA A 39 -14.85 50.53 15.14
C ALA A 39 -14.45 50.04 13.74
N GLY A 40 -15.19 50.42 12.70
CA GLY A 40 -14.88 50.05 11.32
C GLY A 40 -13.54 50.62 10.83
N LYS A 41 -13.22 51.87 11.18
CA LYS A 41 -11.92 52.46 10.88
C LYS A 41 -10.78 51.72 11.61
N ALA A 42 -10.95 51.46 12.90
CA ALA A 42 -9.95 50.75 13.70
C ALA A 42 -9.68 49.34 13.14
N PHE A 43 -10.72 48.64 12.68
CA PHE A 43 -10.57 47.35 12.00
C PHE A 43 -9.75 47.46 10.71
N ALA A 44 -10.09 48.42 9.84
CA ALA A 44 -9.39 48.61 8.58
C ALA A 44 -7.90 48.96 8.76
N ASP A 45 -7.59 49.79 9.75
CA ASP A 45 -6.21 50.18 10.05
C ASP A 45 -5.40 49.02 10.65
N ALA A 46 -5.99 48.26 11.59
CA ALA A 46 -5.34 47.07 12.17
C ALA A 46 -5.11 45.97 11.12
N LYS A 47 -6.08 45.73 10.23
CA LYS A 47 -5.95 44.75 9.15
C LYS A 47 -4.84 45.11 8.17
N ARG A 48 -4.78 46.37 7.75
CA ARG A 48 -3.74 46.87 6.84
C ARG A 48 -2.36 46.60 7.41
N ARG A 49 -2.16 46.92 8.69
CA ARG A 49 -0.87 46.75 9.36
C ARG A 49 -0.49 45.28 9.51
N HIS A 50 -1.45 44.42 9.89
CA HIS A 50 -1.27 42.97 9.93
C HIS A 50 -0.82 42.39 8.58
N ASP A 51 -1.50 42.76 7.49
CA ASP A 51 -1.21 42.22 6.16
C ASP A 51 0.13 42.73 5.60
N GLU A 52 0.49 43.98 5.88
CA GLU A 52 1.80 44.54 5.51
C GLU A 52 2.96 43.73 6.12
N LEU A 53 2.82 43.30 7.38
CA LEU A 53 3.85 42.53 8.10
C LEU A 53 4.01 41.10 7.55
N LEU A 54 2.92 40.46 7.10
CA LEU A 54 2.96 39.07 6.61
C LEU A 54 3.25 38.95 5.12
N TYR A 55 2.89 39.97 4.33
CA TYR A 55 2.86 39.85 2.86
C TYR A 55 3.61 40.97 2.13
N GLY A 56 4.08 42.01 2.84
CA GLY A 56 4.87 43.08 2.25
C GLY A 56 6.30 42.64 1.87
N HIS A 57 6.83 41.65 2.58
CA HIS A 57 8.17 41.07 2.40
C HIS A 57 8.21 39.65 2.99
N VAL A 58 9.37 38.97 2.93
CA VAL A 58 9.57 37.66 3.59
C VAL A 58 9.67 37.91 5.10
N PRO A 59 8.71 37.45 5.92
CA PRO A 59 8.62 37.86 7.33
C PRO A 59 9.69 37.20 8.20
N ASP A 60 10.24 37.96 9.15
CA ASP A 60 11.12 37.45 10.21
C ASP A 60 10.37 37.19 11.54
N ALA A 61 11.09 36.73 12.58
CA ALA A 61 10.48 36.41 13.87
C ALA A 61 9.86 37.64 14.57
N SER A 62 10.38 38.84 14.35
CA SER A 62 9.85 40.10 14.91
C SER A 62 8.58 40.51 14.17
N ASP A 63 8.58 40.41 12.83
CA ASP A 63 7.40 40.68 12.00
C ASP A 63 6.24 39.76 12.39
N MET A 64 6.54 38.47 12.64
CA MET A 64 5.54 37.49 13.07
C MET A 64 4.99 37.77 14.48
N ALA A 65 5.81 38.33 15.38
CA ALA A 65 5.34 38.73 16.72
C ALA A 65 4.45 39.97 16.66
N GLU A 66 4.87 41.01 15.93
CA GLU A 66 4.08 42.24 15.76
C GLU A 66 2.76 41.95 15.02
N ALA A 67 2.78 41.08 14.01
CA ALA A 67 1.58 40.69 13.28
C ALA A 67 0.54 40.05 14.21
N ARG A 68 0.96 39.23 15.20
CA ARG A 68 0.04 38.64 16.18
C ARG A 68 -0.63 39.68 17.08
N GLU A 69 0.10 40.71 17.52
CA GLU A 69 -0.48 41.80 18.32
C GLU A 69 -1.55 42.56 17.52
N TRP A 70 -1.24 42.92 16.27
CA TRP A 70 -2.20 43.56 15.37
C TRP A 70 -3.38 42.67 15.03
N PHE A 71 -3.18 41.35 14.98
CA PHE A 71 -4.26 40.39 14.80
C PHE A 71 -5.27 40.43 15.96
N GLU A 72 -4.78 40.52 17.21
CA GLU A 72 -5.65 40.58 18.39
C GLU A 72 -6.41 41.92 18.49
N ARG A 73 -5.78 43.04 18.11
CA ARG A 73 -6.46 44.35 17.96
C ARG A 73 -7.51 44.32 16.86
N MET A 74 -7.18 43.76 15.70
CA MET A 74 -8.12 43.58 14.59
C MET A 74 -9.34 42.76 15.01
N LYS A 75 -9.17 41.66 15.76
CA LYS A 75 -10.29 40.88 16.31
C LYS A 75 -11.16 41.70 17.26
N THR A 76 -10.56 42.49 18.14
CA THR A 76 -11.30 43.34 19.10
C THR A 76 -12.06 44.46 18.39
N ALA A 77 -11.47 45.06 17.35
CA ALA A 77 -12.14 46.03 16.49
C ALA A 77 -13.31 45.41 15.71
N ALA A 78 -13.15 44.18 15.22
CA ALA A 78 -14.23 43.43 14.56
C ALA A 78 -15.42 43.19 15.51
N LEU A 79 -15.17 42.77 16.75
CA LEU A 79 -16.21 42.63 17.78
C LEU A 79 -16.92 43.95 18.08
N ALA A 80 -16.14 45.02 18.24
CA ALA A 80 -16.69 46.34 18.49
C ALA A 80 -17.61 46.75 17.35
N TRP A 81 -17.20 46.51 16.10
CA TRP A 81 -18.00 46.84 14.93
C TRP A 81 -19.27 46.00 14.85
N LEU A 82 -19.21 44.69 15.11
CA LEU A 82 -20.39 43.82 15.21
C LEU A 82 -21.32 44.20 16.37
N GLY A 83 -20.79 44.80 17.44
CA GLY A 83 -21.55 45.28 18.59
C GLY A 83 -22.15 46.68 18.43
N THR A 84 -21.78 47.41 17.38
CA THR A 84 -22.15 48.83 17.17
C THR A 84 -22.83 49.11 15.83
N GLY A 85 -22.48 48.40 14.76
CA GLY A 85 -22.93 48.67 13.38
C GLY A 85 -23.82 47.58 12.77
N ASP A 86 -24.06 47.69 11.46
CA ASP A 86 -24.81 46.69 10.67
C ASP A 86 -23.86 45.69 10.00
N ILE A 87 -24.26 44.42 9.92
CA ILE A 87 -23.44 43.38 9.30
C ILE A 87 -23.21 43.62 7.79
N ALA A 88 -24.13 44.32 7.11
CA ALA A 88 -23.99 44.68 5.71
C ALA A 88 -22.83 45.67 5.44
N GLU A 89 -22.40 46.41 6.46
CA GLU A 89 -21.27 47.34 6.38
C GLU A 89 -19.91 46.63 6.56
N PHE A 90 -19.94 45.37 6.99
CA PHE A 90 -18.75 44.56 7.20
C PHE A 90 -18.20 44.05 5.85
N PRO A 91 -16.87 44.06 5.62
CA PRO A 91 -16.29 43.66 4.34
C PRO A 91 -16.68 42.23 3.94
N ALA A 92 -17.09 42.07 2.68
CA ALA A 92 -17.51 40.79 2.11
C ALA A 92 -16.37 39.75 2.11
N GLN A 93 -16.73 38.49 2.35
CA GLN A 93 -15.82 37.35 2.25
C GLN A 93 -15.40 37.16 0.78
N ARG A 94 -14.09 37.11 0.50
CA ARG A 94 -13.57 36.87 -0.87
C ARG A 94 -13.46 35.37 -1.16
N GLU A 95 -13.79 34.95 -2.38
CA GLU A 95 -13.68 33.55 -2.84
C GLU A 95 -12.22 33.08 -2.96
N TYR A 96 -11.98 31.77 -2.79
CA TYR A 96 -10.65 31.14 -2.96
C TYR A 96 -10.04 31.31 -4.36
N SER A 97 -10.89 31.54 -5.36
CA SER A 97 -10.50 31.82 -6.76
C SER A 97 -9.95 33.25 -6.96
N HIS A 98 -10.08 34.12 -5.95
CA HIS A 98 -9.66 35.50 -6.07
C HIS A 98 -8.12 35.61 -6.01
N PRO A 99 -7.48 36.43 -6.87
CA PRO A 99 -6.01 36.59 -6.93
C PRO A 99 -5.35 37.14 -5.65
N LYS A 100 -6.13 37.40 -4.60
CA LYS A 100 -5.73 37.90 -3.29
C LYS A 100 -6.44 37.16 -2.16
N TRP A 101 -6.63 35.85 -2.33
CA TRP A 101 -7.33 35.00 -1.36
C TRP A 101 -6.66 34.98 0.03
N TYR A 102 -5.36 35.31 0.11
CA TYR A 102 -4.56 35.45 1.33
C TYR A 102 -4.81 36.77 2.09
N GLU A 103 -5.42 37.79 1.47
CA GLU A 103 -5.90 39.01 2.19
C GLU A 103 -7.23 38.75 2.94
N ARG A 104 -7.66 37.49 3.02
CA ARG A 104 -8.89 37.08 3.71
C ARG A 104 -8.69 37.28 5.21
N PHE A 105 -9.50 38.16 5.80
CA PHE A 105 -9.77 38.04 7.23
C PHE A 105 -10.56 36.75 7.40
N ASP A 106 -10.02 35.81 8.18
CA ASP A 106 -10.74 34.59 8.53
C ASP A 106 -11.88 34.98 9.47
N PHE A 107 -13.00 35.35 8.85
CA PHE A 107 -14.24 35.75 9.50
C PHE A 107 -14.55 34.77 10.64
N ALA A 108 -14.36 33.47 10.45
CA ALA A 108 -14.62 32.46 11.46
C ALA A 108 -13.86 32.67 12.80
N ARG A 109 -12.68 33.30 12.80
CA ARG A 109 -11.86 33.52 14.02
C ARG A 109 -12.36 34.62 14.93
N ALA A 110 -13.17 35.57 14.44
CA ALA A 110 -13.77 36.62 15.26
C ALA A 110 -15.11 36.20 15.90
N PHE A 111 -15.75 35.16 15.37
CA PHE A 111 -17.07 34.72 15.80
C PHE A 111 -17.05 33.51 16.76
N ASP A 112 -15.87 32.95 17.02
CA ASP A 112 -15.65 31.86 17.97
C ASP A 112 -15.19 32.33 19.35
N ILE A 113 -15.72 33.45 19.84
CA ILE A 113 -15.37 33.98 21.15
C ILE A 113 -16.63 34.32 21.94
N ASP A 114 -16.60 33.97 23.22
CA ASP A 114 -17.74 34.10 24.12
C ASP A 114 -18.23 35.54 24.24
N GLU A 115 -17.34 36.52 24.06
CA GLU A 115 -17.64 37.94 24.07
C GLU A 115 -18.62 38.32 22.97
N LEU A 116 -18.46 37.80 21.75
CA LEU A 116 -19.41 38.07 20.68
C LEU A 116 -20.79 37.50 21.00
N HIS A 117 -20.83 36.26 21.49
CA HIS A 117 -22.09 35.62 21.87
C HIS A 117 -22.84 36.46 22.90
N ARG A 118 -22.15 36.96 23.94
CA ARG A 118 -22.74 37.88 24.94
C ARG A 118 -23.26 39.17 24.31
N ILE A 119 -22.49 39.80 23.43
CA ILE A 119 -22.91 41.02 22.70
C ILE A 119 -24.18 40.77 21.88
N LEU A 120 -24.26 39.65 21.17
CA LEU A 120 -25.42 39.30 20.34
C LEU A 120 -26.66 38.97 21.17
N LEU A 121 -26.51 38.28 22.32
CA LEU A 121 -27.61 37.97 23.24
C LEU A 121 -28.23 39.23 23.87
N ASP A 122 -27.38 40.20 24.19
CA ASP A 122 -27.76 41.50 24.76
C ASP A 122 -28.41 42.39 23.70
N ARG A 123 -27.75 42.61 22.56
CA ARG A 123 -28.18 43.54 21.52
C ARG A 123 -29.40 43.03 20.72
N ARG A 124 -29.48 41.73 20.44
CA ARG A 124 -30.50 41.08 19.59
C ARG A 124 -30.80 41.84 18.28
N PRO A 125 -29.78 42.06 17.44
CA PRO A 125 -29.93 42.89 16.25
C PRO A 125 -30.91 42.28 15.23
N PRO A 126 -31.57 43.10 14.38
CA PRO A 126 -32.56 42.61 13.41
C PRO A 126 -31.96 41.66 12.35
N TRP A 127 -30.66 41.76 12.09
CA TRP A 127 -29.92 40.90 11.16
C TRP A 127 -29.40 39.60 11.81
N LEU A 128 -29.69 39.33 13.09
CA LEU A 128 -29.18 38.16 13.82
C LEU A 128 -29.50 36.83 13.12
N ALA A 129 -30.67 36.70 12.52
CA ALA A 129 -31.06 35.50 11.76
C ALA A 129 -30.22 35.32 10.48
N ALA A 130 -29.86 36.42 9.80
CA ALA A 130 -28.99 36.37 8.63
C ALA A 130 -27.56 35.98 9.03
N LEU A 131 -27.06 36.50 10.15
CA LEU A 131 -25.78 36.06 10.70
C LEU A 131 -25.79 34.57 11.07
N ALA A 132 -26.86 34.07 11.70
CA ALA A 132 -26.97 32.65 12.01
C ALA A 132 -26.99 31.76 10.74
N ALA A 133 -27.61 32.21 9.65
CA ALA A 133 -27.54 31.53 8.37
C ALA A 133 -26.12 31.55 7.77
N GLN A 134 -25.40 32.66 7.95
CA GLN A 134 -24.00 32.76 7.56
C GLN A 134 -23.12 31.81 8.39
N TYR A 135 -23.32 31.71 9.71
CA TYR A 135 -22.62 30.73 10.55
C TYR A 135 -22.75 29.31 10.02
N ILE A 136 -23.95 28.92 9.62
CA ILE A 136 -24.19 27.57 9.09
C ILE A 136 -23.40 27.36 7.80
N THR A 137 -23.38 28.36 6.91
CA THR A 137 -22.60 28.34 5.66
C THR A 137 -21.10 28.27 5.93
N ASP A 138 -20.62 28.98 6.94
CA ASP A 138 -19.21 29.06 7.35
C ASP A 138 -18.78 27.89 8.26
N HIS A 139 -19.55 26.80 8.35
CA HIS A 139 -19.23 25.62 9.18
C HIS A 139 -19.21 25.87 10.70
N ARG A 140 -19.89 26.93 11.16
CA ARG A 140 -19.95 27.41 12.55
C ARG A 140 -21.30 27.10 13.20
N TRP A 141 -21.84 25.91 12.97
CA TRP A 141 -23.17 25.52 13.45
C TRP A 141 -23.34 25.71 14.98
N ASP A 142 -22.31 25.39 15.78
CA ASP A 142 -22.33 25.53 17.23
C ASP A 142 -22.67 26.96 17.70
N ALA A 143 -22.24 28.00 16.96
CA ALA A 143 -22.55 29.38 17.29
C ALA A 143 -24.03 29.72 17.04
N ALA A 144 -24.60 29.23 15.93
CA ALA A 144 -26.04 29.35 15.66
C ALA A 144 -26.87 28.55 16.68
N TRP A 145 -26.41 27.36 17.05
CA TRP A 145 -27.06 26.52 18.06
C TRP A 145 -27.10 27.18 19.44
N ARG A 146 -26.01 27.82 19.89
CA ARG A 146 -25.99 28.57 21.17
C ARG A 146 -27.04 29.68 21.19
N LEU A 147 -27.21 30.43 20.09
CA LEU A 147 -28.24 31.47 19.98
C LEU A 147 -29.66 30.92 20.06
N VAL A 148 -29.89 29.70 19.55
CA VAL A 148 -31.17 28.98 19.69
C VAL A 148 -31.37 28.51 21.14
N LEU A 149 -30.34 27.93 21.74
CA LEU A 149 -30.39 27.40 23.11
C LEU A 149 -30.71 28.50 24.12
N ASP A 150 -30.09 29.67 23.98
CA ASP A 150 -30.30 30.82 24.87
C ASP A 150 -31.55 31.66 24.49
N GLY A 151 -32.32 31.23 23.50
CA GLY A 151 -33.60 31.83 23.12
C GLY A 151 -33.50 33.18 22.39
N ALA A 152 -32.33 33.52 21.84
CA ALA A 152 -32.16 34.71 20.99
C ALA A 152 -32.64 34.50 19.55
N LEU A 153 -32.66 33.24 19.09
CA LEU A 153 -33.18 32.85 17.78
C LEU A 153 -34.19 31.70 17.90
N ALA A 154 -35.25 31.73 17.08
CA ALA A 154 -36.11 30.56 16.93
C ALA A 154 -35.34 29.39 16.28
N ARG A 155 -35.59 28.15 16.69
CA ARG A 155 -34.90 26.97 16.13
C ARG A 155 -35.13 26.86 14.62
N PRO A 156 -34.08 26.94 13.78
CA PRO A 156 -34.22 26.80 12.34
C PRO A 156 -34.63 25.37 11.96
N THR A 157 -35.50 25.23 10.96
CA THR A 157 -35.98 23.93 10.45
C THR A 157 -35.51 23.65 9.02
N GLY A 158 -34.72 24.56 8.44
CA GLY A 158 -34.19 24.43 7.08
C GLY A 158 -33.12 23.34 6.96
N GLU A 159 -33.00 22.78 5.76
CA GLU A 159 -32.02 21.73 5.43
C GLU A 159 -30.59 22.09 5.82
N ALA A 160 -30.16 23.33 5.54
CA ALA A 160 -28.80 23.79 5.88
C ALA A 160 -28.50 23.66 7.39
N TYR A 161 -29.46 23.96 8.27
CA TYR A 161 -29.28 23.83 9.71
C TYR A 161 -29.16 22.37 10.15
N LEU A 162 -30.00 21.49 9.60
CA LEU A 162 -30.00 20.06 9.93
C LEU A 162 -28.73 19.36 9.43
N LEU A 163 -28.29 19.67 8.20
CA LEU A 163 -27.03 19.15 7.66
C LEU A 163 -25.83 19.73 8.42
N GLY A 164 -25.88 21.02 8.76
CA GLY A 164 -24.86 21.67 9.59
C GLY A 164 -24.72 21.02 10.99
N MET A 165 -25.83 20.62 11.61
CA MET A 165 -25.81 19.85 12.86
C MET A 165 -25.06 18.52 12.67
N ALA A 166 -25.36 17.78 11.61
CA ALA A 166 -24.72 16.50 11.35
C ALA A 166 -23.19 16.63 11.15
N ASP A 167 -22.77 17.67 10.41
CA ASP A 167 -21.38 17.88 10.01
C ASP A 167 -20.53 18.61 11.06
N HIS A 168 -21.11 19.53 11.83
CA HIS A 168 -20.38 20.49 12.65
C HIS A 168 -20.76 20.52 14.13
N ALA A 169 -21.76 19.74 14.59
CA ALA A 169 -21.99 19.63 16.03
C ALA A 169 -20.77 19.02 16.73
N ALA A 170 -20.40 19.62 17.88
CA ALA A 170 -19.22 19.24 18.66
C ALA A 170 -17.94 19.23 17.80
N TRP A 171 -17.78 20.24 16.93
CA TRP A 171 -16.55 20.39 16.15
C TRP A 171 -15.37 20.82 17.03
N GLY A 172 -15.63 21.68 18.02
CA GLY A 172 -14.65 22.09 19.02
C GLY A 172 -14.36 21.02 20.08
N PRO A 173 -13.26 21.14 20.85
CA PRO A 173 -12.87 20.19 21.89
C PRO A 173 -13.93 20.05 23.00
N GLU A 174 -14.63 21.13 23.35
CA GLU A 174 -15.70 21.16 24.34
C GLU A 174 -16.76 22.21 23.94
N PRO A 175 -18.06 22.01 24.23
CA PRO A 175 -18.64 20.80 24.81
C PRO A 175 -18.69 19.64 23.80
N GLY A 176 -18.54 18.41 24.27
CA GLY A 176 -18.79 17.22 23.44
C GLY A 176 -20.26 17.04 23.06
N LEU A 177 -20.55 16.19 22.07
CA LEU A 177 -21.90 15.96 21.55
C LEU A 177 -22.87 15.44 22.63
N ALA A 178 -22.38 14.59 23.54
CA ALA A 178 -23.18 14.12 24.67
C ALA A 178 -23.60 15.26 25.60
N ASP A 179 -22.70 16.20 25.89
CA ASP A 179 -22.99 17.38 26.72
C ASP A 179 -23.94 18.35 26.01
N MET A 180 -23.82 18.48 24.68
CA MET A 180 -24.76 19.25 23.88
C MET A 180 -26.17 18.66 23.94
N VAL A 181 -26.31 17.34 23.82
CA VAL A 181 -27.61 16.64 23.95
C VAL A 181 -28.18 16.76 25.37
N LEU A 182 -27.34 16.74 26.41
CA LEU A 182 -27.78 16.98 27.78
C LEU A 182 -28.34 18.39 27.97
N ARG A 183 -27.73 19.40 27.34
CA ARG A 183 -28.18 20.80 27.38
C ARG A 183 -29.39 21.05 26.49
N ASP A 184 -29.46 20.35 25.36
CA ASP A 184 -30.52 20.48 24.36
C ASP A 184 -31.05 19.10 23.90
N PRO A 185 -31.96 18.48 24.66
CA PRO A 185 -32.55 17.19 24.28
C PRO A 185 -33.30 17.23 22.93
N ALA A 186 -33.70 18.42 22.47
CA ALA A 186 -34.41 18.58 21.20
C ALA A 186 -33.54 18.20 19.98
N LEU A 187 -32.21 18.19 20.11
CA LEU A 187 -31.32 17.67 19.07
C LEU A 187 -31.66 16.21 18.69
N LEU A 188 -32.02 15.39 19.67
CA LEU A 188 -32.40 13.98 19.44
C LEU A 188 -33.89 13.79 19.21
N THR A 189 -34.76 14.59 19.83
CA THR A 189 -36.22 14.38 19.76
C THR A 189 -36.89 15.14 18.62
N VAL A 190 -36.27 16.19 18.10
CA VAL A 190 -36.81 17.06 17.03
C VAL A 190 -35.91 17.04 15.80
N ASP A 191 -34.63 17.42 15.96
CA ASP A 191 -33.76 17.67 14.81
C ASP A 191 -33.26 16.39 14.15
N LEU A 192 -32.83 15.39 14.91
CA LEU A 192 -32.42 14.10 14.36
C LEU A 192 -33.55 13.41 13.55
N PRO A 193 -34.81 13.31 14.03
CA PRO A 193 -35.90 12.79 13.21
C PRO A 193 -36.18 13.58 11.93
N ALA A 194 -35.94 14.90 11.93
CA ALA A 194 -36.08 15.74 10.74
C ALA A 194 -34.90 15.51 9.77
N LEU A 195 -33.68 15.43 10.29
CA LEU A 195 -32.47 15.12 9.54
C LEU A 195 -32.55 13.76 8.84
N LEU A 196 -33.04 12.72 9.53
CA LEU A 196 -33.20 11.38 8.95
C LEU A 196 -34.27 11.30 7.84
N LYS A 197 -35.08 12.35 7.62
CA LYS A 197 -35.99 12.43 6.47
C LYS A 197 -35.32 13.02 5.22
N LEU A 198 -34.16 13.66 5.38
CA LEU A 198 -33.40 14.20 4.27
C LEU A 198 -32.63 13.06 3.57
N PRO A 199 -32.53 13.07 2.21
CA PRO A 199 -31.84 12.01 1.46
C PRO A 199 -30.41 11.74 1.96
N ASP A 200 -29.66 12.79 2.27
CA ASP A 200 -28.24 12.69 2.67
C ASP A 200 -28.01 12.78 4.18
N GLY A 201 -29.07 12.93 4.99
CA GLY A 201 -28.93 13.28 6.40
C GLY A 201 -28.13 12.24 7.21
N LEU A 202 -28.43 10.96 7.01
CA LEU A 202 -27.69 9.87 7.63
C LEU A 202 -26.24 9.75 7.11
N LEU A 203 -26.02 10.01 5.81
CA LEU A 203 -24.68 9.97 5.22
C LEU A 203 -23.75 11.03 5.82
N ARG A 204 -24.28 12.21 6.18
CA ARG A 204 -23.53 13.25 6.90
C ARG A 204 -23.09 12.78 8.30
N ILE A 205 -24.00 12.20 9.08
CA ILE A 205 -23.70 11.59 10.39
C ILE A 205 -22.58 10.55 10.25
N VAL A 206 -22.72 9.62 9.29
CA VAL A 206 -21.74 8.56 9.03
C VAL A 206 -20.38 9.16 8.68
N SER A 207 -20.36 10.16 7.79
CA SER A 207 -19.12 10.79 7.34
C SER A 207 -18.37 11.44 8.49
N ARG A 208 -19.09 12.20 9.34
CA ARG A 208 -18.54 12.85 10.52
C ARG A 208 -17.92 11.83 11.50
N ASP A 209 -18.63 10.75 11.77
CA ASP A 209 -18.22 9.75 12.76
C ASP A 209 -16.99 8.93 12.35
N ILE A 210 -16.78 8.74 11.04
CA ILE A 210 -15.65 7.96 10.53
C ILE A 210 -14.38 8.80 10.38
N VAL A 211 -14.50 10.11 10.16
CA VAL A 211 -13.36 11.03 10.06
C VAL A 211 -12.77 11.37 11.44
N ALA A 212 -13.56 11.29 12.51
CA ALA A 212 -13.10 11.57 13.88
C ALA A 212 -12.02 10.57 14.36
N GLY A 213 -10.86 11.09 14.77
CA GLY A 213 -9.73 10.31 15.32
C GLY A 213 -9.99 9.74 16.74
N SER A 214 -9.05 8.94 17.25
CA SER A 214 -9.20 8.20 18.52
C SER A 214 -9.36 9.07 19.78
N SER A 215 -8.84 10.30 19.76
CA SER A 215 -8.97 11.31 20.83
C SER A 215 -10.35 11.99 20.90
N ALA A 216 -11.21 11.80 19.89
CA ALA A 216 -12.46 12.56 19.70
C ALA A 216 -13.74 11.78 20.05
N ARG A 217 -13.69 10.76 20.91
CA ARG A 217 -14.88 9.90 21.21
C ARG A 217 -16.11 10.69 21.67
N ARG A 218 -15.92 11.82 22.37
CA ARG A 218 -17.01 12.69 22.84
C ARG A 218 -17.68 13.50 21.73
N GLN A 219 -17.09 13.58 20.54
CA GLN A 219 -17.55 14.37 19.39
C GLN A 219 -18.24 13.53 18.32
N THR A 220 -18.48 12.24 18.59
CA THR A 220 -19.05 11.29 17.62
C THR A 220 -20.51 10.97 17.92
N TRP A 221 -21.29 10.72 16.87
CA TRP A 221 -22.71 10.40 16.95
C TRP A 221 -22.96 9.00 17.49
N SER A 222 -22.17 8.01 17.10
CA SER A 222 -22.40 6.60 17.38
C SER A 222 -22.50 6.26 18.88
N PRO A 223 -21.66 6.79 19.80
CA PRO A 223 -21.84 6.58 21.23
C PRO A 223 -23.13 7.21 21.77
N VAL A 224 -23.49 8.41 21.30
CA VAL A 224 -24.71 9.12 21.69
C VAL A 224 -25.95 8.36 21.21
N LEU A 225 -25.96 7.93 19.95
CA LEU A 225 -27.05 7.13 19.39
C LEU A 225 -27.25 5.80 20.13
N ASN A 226 -26.15 5.11 20.47
CA ASN A 226 -26.21 3.86 21.23
C ASN A 226 -26.67 4.05 22.68
N ALA A 227 -26.31 5.18 23.31
CA ALA A 227 -26.71 5.48 24.69
C ALA A 227 -28.20 5.87 24.79
N HIS A 228 -28.73 6.58 23.80
CA HIS A 228 -30.09 7.12 23.84
C HIS A 228 -31.14 6.25 23.13
N PHE A 229 -30.74 5.40 22.19
CA PHE A 229 -31.66 4.54 21.44
C PHE A 229 -31.29 3.06 21.63
N PRO A 230 -31.91 2.36 22.59
CA PRO A 230 -31.68 0.93 22.80
C PRO A 230 -32.29 0.09 21.65
N PRO A 231 -31.94 -1.21 21.56
CA PRO A 231 -32.54 -2.11 20.58
C PRO A 231 -34.07 -2.12 20.60
N GLY A 232 -34.69 -2.01 19.41
CA GLY A 232 -36.15 -1.92 19.23
C GLY A 232 -36.74 -0.51 19.33
N HIS A 233 -35.91 0.53 19.52
CA HIS A 233 -36.37 1.92 19.46
C HIS A 233 -36.64 2.35 18.00
N PRO A 234 -37.77 3.03 17.68
CA PRO A 234 -38.14 3.35 16.29
C PRO A 234 -37.11 4.18 15.52
N ILE A 235 -36.41 5.10 16.19
CA ILE A 235 -35.32 5.88 15.57
C ILE A 235 -34.13 4.98 15.24
N ARG A 236 -33.79 4.02 16.11
CA ARG A 236 -32.70 3.07 15.85
C ARG A 236 -33.04 2.14 14.70
N ASP A 237 -34.28 1.65 14.67
CA ASP A 237 -34.76 0.83 13.56
C ASP A 237 -34.65 1.58 12.23
N ARG A 238 -35.13 2.83 12.18
CA ARG A 238 -34.99 3.67 10.99
C ARG A 238 -33.54 3.87 10.55
N ILE A 239 -32.62 4.12 11.48
CA ILE A 239 -31.19 4.27 11.18
C ILE A 239 -30.64 2.98 10.56
N LEU A 240 -30.94 1.82 11.16
CA LEU A 240 -30.47 0.53 10.65
C LEU A 240 -31.07 0.20 9.26
N ASP A 241 -32.35 0.50 9.06
CA ASP A 241 -33.03 0.30 7.78
C ASP A 241 -32.39 1.16 6.68
N GLN A 242 -32.21 2.46 6.93
CA GLN A 242 -31.59 3.37 5.96
C GLN A 242 -30.11 3.01 5.72
N LEU A 243 -29.35 2.61 6.74
CA LEU A 243 -27.96 2.18 6.54
C LEU A 243 -27.87 0.96 5.62
N LEU A 244 -28.73 -0.03 5.81
CA LEU A 244 -28.75 -1.23 4.98
C LEU A 244 -29.26 -0.92 3.57
N GLU A 245 -30.27 -0.07 3.42
CA GLU A 245 -30.75 0.42 2.12
C GLU A 245 -29.63 1.12 1.34
N LEU A 246 -28.90 2.04 1.99
CA LEU A 246 -27.73 2.71 1.40
C LEU A 246 -26.65 1.71 0.99
N LEU A 247 -26.37 0.70 1.83
CA LEU A 247 -25.40 -0.36 1.53
C LEU A 247 -25.82 -1.27 0.37
N THR A 248 -27.11 -1.41 0.09
CA THR A 248 -27.61 -2.16 -1.07
C THR A 248 -27.53 -1.37 -2.39
N GLY A 249 -27.34 -0.05 -2.31
CA GLY A 249 -27.27 0.85 -3.45
C GLY A 249 -25.94 0.83 -4.21
N ASP A 250 -25.86 1.67 -5.24
CA ASP A 250 -24.69 1.78 -6.13
C ASP A 250 -23.56 2.60 -5.49
N LEU A 251 -22.73 1.98 -4.64
CA LEU A 251 -21.68 2.66 -3.88
C LEU A 251 -20.28 2.51 -4.49
N ASN A 252 -19.37 3.45 -4.18
CA ASN A 252 -17.93 3.29 -4.37
C ASN A 252 -17.27 2.61 -3.14
N GLY A 253 -16.04 2.11 -3.30
CA GLY A 253 -15.30 1.40 -2.24
C GLY A 253 -15.14 2.17 -0.92
N PRO A 254 -14.72 3.45 -0.95
CA PRO A 254 -14.66 4.31 0.24
C PRO A 254 -15.99 4.45 0.98
N ASP A 255 -17.09 4.73 0.27
CA ASP A 255 -18.40 4.98 0.88
C ASP A 255 -18.97 3.74 1.54
N ALA A 256 -18.87 2.60 0.87
CA ALA A 256 -19.23 1.31 1.45
C ALA A 256 -18.41 0.99 2.71
N THR A 257 -17.13 1.38 2.72
CA THR A 257 -16.27 1.21 3.90
C THR A 257 -16.73 2.09 5.06
N ARG A 258 -17.10 3.35 4.80
CA ARG A 258 -17.60 4.28 5.84
C ARG A 258 -18.91 3.77 6.45
N LEU A 259 -19.90 3.45 5.61
CA LEU A 259 -21.20 2.92 6.03
C LEU A 259 -21.07 1.63 6.85
N ARG A 260 -20.25 0.68 6.39
CA ARG A 260 -19.98 -0.57 7.11
C ARG A 260 -19.36 -0.31 8.48
N LYS A 261 -18.31 0.53 8.56
CA LYS A 261 -17.67 0.86 9.85
C LYS A 261 -18.66 1.48 10.82
N PHE A 262 -19.55 2.34 10.34
CA PHE A 262 -20.56 2.96 11.20
C PHE A 262 -21.59 1.94 11.69
N LEU A 263 -22.06 1.04 10.82
CA LEU A 263 -22.92 -0.07 11.20
C LEU A 263 -22.27 -0.98 12.25
N ASP A 264 -20.96 -1.25 12.14
CA ASP A 264 -20.19 -1.97 13.16
C ASP A 264 -20.20 -1.21 14.51
N LYS A 265 -20.03 0.12 14.50
CA LYS A 265 -20.06 0.97 15.72
C LYS A 265 -21.44 1.00 16.40
N LEU A 266 -22.53 0.86 15.65
CA LEU A 266 -23.89 0.76 16.23
C LEU A 266 -24.13 -0.57 16.95
N ALA A 267 -23.22 -1.54 16.80
CA ALA A 267 -23.27 -2.82 17.49
C ALA A 267 -24.64 -3.52 17.39
N ALA A 268 -25.20 -3.58 16.18
CA ALA A 268 -26.51 -4.19 15.94
C ALA A 268 -26.59 -5.63 16.51
N THR A 269 -27.66 -5.89 17.23
CA THR A 269 -27.91 -7.19 17.87
C THR A 269 -28.30 -8.24 16.83
N PRO A 270 -28.13 -9.54 17.11
CA PRO A 270 -28.59 -10.60 16.21
C PRO A 270 -30.08 -10.52 15.87
N SER A 271 -30.93 -10.15 16.82
CA SER A 271 -32.38 -9.98 16.58
C SER A 271 -32.69 -8.82 15.63
N GLU A 272 -32.00 -7.68 15.77
CA GLU A 272 -32.18 -6.52 14.88
C GLU A 272 -31.74 -6.82 13.45
N LEU A 273 -30.66 -7.60 13.29
CA LEU A 273 -30.16 -8.04 11.98
C LEU A 273 -31.04 -9.15 11.38
N ALA A 274 -31.60 -10.05 12.19
CA ALA A 274 -32.53 -11.08 11.72
C ALA A 274 -33.82 -10.48 11.17
N ALA A 275 -34.35 -9.43 11.80
CA ALA A 275 -35.50 -8.67 11.27
C ALA A 275 -35.22 -8.05 9.88
N ARG A 276 -33.95 -7.90 9.51
CA ARG A 276 -33.46 -7.31 8.25
C ARG A 276 -32.74 -8.33 7.36
N GLN A 277 -33.05 -9.62 7.52
CA GLN A 277 -32.36 -10.70 6.80
C GLN A 277 -32.38 -10.54 5.28
N GLN A 278 -33.46 -9.99 4.71
CA GLN A 278 -33.58 -9.79 3.26
C GLN A 278 -32.55 -8.77 2.74
N ALA A 279 -32.30 -7.70 3.48
CA ALA A 279 -31.26 -6.74 3.13
C ALA A 279 -29.88 -7.40 3.22
N LEU A 280 -29.62 -8.21 4.25
CA LEU A 280 -28.36 -8.96 4.37
C LEU A 280 -28.15 -9.92 3.19
N PHE A 281 -29.19 -10.65 2.76
CA PHE A 281 -29.12 -11.53 1.59
C PHE A 281 -28.74 -10.75 0.32
N ALA A 282 -29.35 -9.59 0.09
CA ALA A 282 -29.00 -8.74 -1.04
C ALA A 282 -27.52 -8.30 -1.03
N LEU A 283 -26.96 -8.02 0.15
CA LEU A 283 -25.55 -7.62 0.30
C LEU A 283 -24.54 -8.73 -0.04
N VAL A 284 -24.95 -10.01 -0.07
CA VAL A 284 -24.04 -11.12 -0.42
C VAL A 284 -23.62 -11.07 -1.89
N GLY A 285 -24.48 -10.56 -2.78
CA GLY A 285 -24.18 -10.39 -4.20
C GLY A 285 -23.53 -9.05 -4.56
N HIS A 286 -23.13 -8.25 -3.57
CA HIS A 286 -22.65 -6.90 -3.81
C HIS A 286 -21.29 -6.86 -4.52
N ARG A 287 -21.06 -5.88 -5.41
CA ARG A 287 -19.80 -5.75 -6.19
C ARG A 287 -18.56 -5.40 -5.35
N ILE A 288 -18.77 -4.89 -4.13
CA ILE A 288 -17.69 -4.46 -3.23
C ILE A 288 -17.37 -5.59 -2.23
N PRO A 289 -16.15 -6.16 -2.26
CA PRO A 289 -15.79 -7.31 -1.42
C PRO A 289 -16.02 -7.11 0.07
N ALA A 290 -15.71 -5.91 0.60
CA ALA A 290 -15.85 -5.63 2.03
C ALA A 290 -17.31 -5.67 2.53
N VAL A 291 -18.28 -5.38 1.65
CA VAL A 291 -19.71 -5.46 1.95
C VAL A 291 -20.17 -6.92 1.99
N VAL A 292 -19.73 -7.71 1.00
CA VAL A 292 -19.98 -9.17 0.97
C VAL A 292 -19.42 -9.84 2.22
N SER A 293 -18.16 -9.56 2.58
CA SER A 293 -17.55 -10.14 3.79
C SER A 293 -18.30 -9.77 5.07
N TYR A 294 -18.83 -8.54 5.17
CA TYR A 294 -19.65 -8.14 6.31
C TYR A 294 -20.95 -8.95 6.37
N SER A 295 -21.69 -9.01 5.26
CA SER A 295 -22.96 -9.74 5.21
C SER A 295 -22.79 -11.22 5.53
N VAL A 296 -21.79 -11.88 4.93
CA VAL A 296 -21.50 -13.30 5.20
C VAL A 296 -21.18 -13.54 6.67
N ARG A 297 -20.41 -12.66 7.33
CA ARG A 297 -20.17 -12.77 8.79
C ARG A 297 -21.42 -12.56 9.61
N ALA A 298 -22.28 -11.60 9.24
CA ALA A 298 -23.55 -11.38 9.89
C ALA A 298 -24.44 -12.63 9.77
N LEU A 299 -24.59 -13.18 8.57
CA LEU A 299 -25.33 -14.41 8.30
C LEU A 299 -24.76 -15.62 9.05
N ALA A 300 -23.44 -15.75 9.16
CA ALA A 300 -22.81 -16.78 9.99
C ALA A 300 -23.16 -16.65 11.48
N ARG A 301 -23.27 -15.41 12.00
CA ARG A 301 -23.70 -15.15 13.38
C ARG A 301 -25.18 -15.50 13.56
N LEU A 302 -26.04 -15.14 12.62
CA LEU A 302 -27.47 -15.43 12.67
C LEU A 302 -27.77 -16.93 12.54
N GLY A 303 -27.05 -17.64 11.66
CA GLY A 303 -27.14 -19.08 11.51
C GLY A 303 -26.72 -19.84 12.78
N ARG A 304 -25.64 -19.40 13.45
CA ARG A 304 -25.22 -19.97 14.76
C ARG A 304 -26.26 -19.72 15.86
N ALA A 305 -26.94 -18.58 15.82
CA ALA A 305 -28.01 -18.24 16.76
C ALA A 305 -29.37 -18.89 16.42
N ASN A 306 -29.43 -19.66 15.33
CA ASN A 306 -30.66 -20.29 14.83
C ASN A 306 -31.80 -19.29 14.52
N LEU A 307 -31.46 -18.10 14.05
CA LEU A 307 -32.41 -17.04 13.72
C LEU A 307 -32.85 -17.02 12.24
N ILE A 308 -32.20 -17.83 11.39
CA ILE A 308 -32.51 -17.98 9.97
C ILE A 308 -32.66 -19.46 9.63
N PRO A 309 -33.70 -19.87 8.87
CA PRO A 309 -33.87 -21.24 8.40
C PRO A 309 -32.65 -21.74 7.60
N PRO A 310 -32.22 -23.01 7.76
CA PRO A 310 -31.10 -23.59 7.02
C PRO A 310 -31.23 -23.48 5.49
N THR A 311 -32.44 -23.62 4.95
CA THR A 311 -32.73 -23.50 3.51
C THR A 311 -32.43 -22.10 2.97
N GLU A 312 -33.01 -21.06 3.57
CA GLU A 312 -32.78 -19.66 3.19
C GLU A 312 -31.31 -19.27 3.30
N LEU A 313 -30.63 -19.76 4.34
CA LEU A 313 -29.23 -19.47 4.57
C LEU A 313 -28.30 -20.10 3.52
N ILE A 314 -28.58 -21.33 3.07
CA ILE A 314 -27.82 -22.00 2.00
C ILE A 314 -28.01 -21.29 0.67
N ASP A 315 -29.25 -20.89 0.35
CA ASP A 315 -29.55 -20.20 -0.91
C ASP A 315 -28.91 -18.80 -0.94
N ALA A 316 -28.96 -18.07 0.18
CA ALA A 316 -28.43 -16.71 0.26
C ALA A 316 -26.91 -16.61 0.08
N VAL A 317 -26.13 -17.61 0.52
CA VAL A 317 -24.66 -17.55 0.50
C VAL A 317 -24.03 -17.97 -0.82
N GLU A 318 -24.82 -18.42 -1.81
CA GLU A 318 -24.31 -18.87 -3.11
C GLU A 318 -23.37 -17.86 -3.78
N PRO A 319 -23.69 -16.55 -3.91
CA PRO A 319 -22.80 -15.59 -4.54
C PRO A 319 -21.46 -15.43 -3.82
N ALA A 320 -21.44 -15.61 -2.50
CA ALA A 320 -20.22 -15.49 -1.69
C ALA A 320 -19.27 -16.68 -1.85
N LEU A 321 -19.75 -17.85 -2.28
CA LEU A 321 -18.89 -19.00 -2.57
C LEU A 321 -17.97 -18.75 -3.77
N LEU A 322 -18.38 -17.87 -4.68
CA LEU A 322 -17.62 -17.45 -5.87
C LEU A 322 -16.94 -16.09 -5.68
N ALA A 323 -17.00 -15.49 -4.48
CA ALA A 323 -16.40 -14.19 -4.23
C ALA A 323 -14.86 -14.31 -4.29
N PRO A 324 -14.15 -13.40 -4.98
CA PRO A 324 -12.69 -13.50 -5.16
C PRO A 324 -11.90 -13.49 -3.83
N ALA A 325 -12.50 -12.98 -2.75
CA ALA A 325 -11.91 -12.98 -1.42
C ALA A 325 -12.07 -14.35 -0.74
N LYS A 326 -10.97 -15.11 -0.65
CA LYS A 326 -10.84 -16.41 0.04
C LYS A 326 -11.60 -16.49 1.38
N SER A 327 -11.38 -15.54 2.30
CA SER A 327 -11.98 -15.56 3.64
C SER A 327 -13.51 -15.49 3.63
N THR A 328 -14.08 -14.87 2.60
CA THR A 328 -15.51 -14.76 2.39
C THR A 328 -16.08 -16.10 1.92
N ALA A 329 -15.44 -16.70 0.91
CA ALA A 329 -15.85 -17.99 0.37
C ALA A 329 -15.72 -19.12 1.40
N THR A 330 -14.63 -19.16 2.20
CA THR A 330 -14.48 -20.15 3.27
C THR A 330 -15.51 -19.96 4.40
N THR A 331 -15.86 -18.73 4.74
CA THR A 331 -16.93 -18.46 5.72
C THR A 331 -18.28 -18.91 5.17
N ALA A 332 -18.58 -18.64 3.90
CA ALA A 332 -19.80 -19.12 3.23
C ALA A 332 -19.88 -20.65 3.21
N LEU A 333 -18.79 -21.34 2.89
CA LEU A 333 -18.69 -22.81 2.99
C LEU A 333 -18.99 -23.33 4.40
N ALA A 334 -18.43 -22.69 5.43
CA ALA A 334 -18.68 -23.06 6.82
C ALA A 334 -20.15 -22.85 7.23
N ILE A 335 -20.82 -21.83 6.68
CA ILE A 335 -22.26 -21.61 6.85
C ILE A 335 -23.06 -22.78 6.27
N VAL A 336 -22.77 -23.20 5.04
CA VAL A 336 -23.44 -24.32 4.37
C VAL A 336 -23.24 -25.62 5.16
N ALA A 337 -22.00 -25.93 5.57
CA ALA A 337 -21.71 -27.12 6.37
C ALA A 337 -22.40 -27.10 7.74
N SER A 338 -22.52 -25.93 8.37
CA SER A 338 -23.27 -25.76 9.61
C SER A 338 -24.78 -25.94 9.41
N ALA A 339 -25.33 -25.44 8.31
CA ALA A 339 -26.73 -25.62 7.95
C ALA A 339 -27.08 -27.09 7.72
N LEU A 340 -26.25 -27.83 6.97
CA LEU A 340 -26.40 -29.26 6.75
C LEU A 340 -26.35 -30.08 8.05
N ARG A 341 -25.44 -29.75 8.97
CA ARG A 341 -25.39 -30.43 10.28
C ARG A 341 -26.64 -30.20 11.14
N ARG A 342 -27.28 -29.02 11.01
CA ARG A 342 -28.50 -28.69 11.75
C ARG A 342 -29.74 -29.35 11.15
N ASP A 343 -29.78 -29.46 9.83
CA ASP A 343 -30.89 -30.03 9.09
C ASP A 343 -30.37 -30.95 7.97
N PRO A 344 -30.34 -32.27 8.18
CA PRO A 344 -29.97 -33.21 7.12
C PRO A 344 -30.91 -33.16 5.91
N GLY A 345 -32.14 -32.63 6.05
CA GLY A 345 -33.10 -32.50 4.96
C GLY A 345 -32.67 -31.56 3.83
N VAL A 346 -31.64 -30.71 4.05
CA VAL A 346 -31.07 -29.82 3.03
C VAL A 346 -29.82 -30.38 2.35
N GLU A 347 -29.50 -31.68 2.54
CA GLU A 347 -28.29 -32.33 2.02
C GLU A 347 -28.01 -32.01 0.55
N ARG A 348 -28.95 -32.31 -0.35
CA ARG A 348 -28.70 -32.09 -1.78
C ARG A 348 -28.36 -30.63 -2.12
N ARG A 349 -29.05 -29.67 -1.50
CA ARG A 349 -28.76 -28.24 -1.70
C ARG A 349 -27.37 -27.87 -1.18
N ALA A 350 -26.99 -28.38 -0.01
CA ALA A 350 -25.67 -28.15 0.57
C ALA A 350 -24.56 -28.73 -0.31
N VAL A 351 -24.74 -29.94 -0.84
CA VAL A 351 -23.78 -30.61 -1.74
C VAL A 351 -23.62 -29.84 -3.04
N GLU A 352 -24.71 -29.32 -3.61
CA GLU A 352 -24.64 -28.44 -4.79
C GLU A 352 -23.82 -27.17 -4.52
N ARG A 353 -23.93 -26.57 -3.32
CA ARG A 353 -23.11 -25.42 -2.91
C ARG A 353 -21.65 -25.77 -2.67
N PHE A 354 -21.35 -26.91 -2.06
CA PHE A 354 -19.96 -27.37 -1.93
C PHE A 354 -19.31 -27.56 -3.29
N ALA A 355 -20.05 -28.14 -4.25
CA ALA A 355 -19.57 -28.30 -5.62
C ALA A 355 -19.29 -26.95 -6.32
N THR A 356 -20.11 -25.93 -6.10
CA THR A 356 -19.84 -24.56 -6.61
C THR A 356 -18.50 -24.01 -6.12
N ALA A 357 -18.14 -24.26 -4.85
CA ALA A 357 -16.88 -23.78 -4.29
C ALA A 357 -15.63 -24.52 -4.84
N VAL A 358 -15.80 -25.75 -5.37
CA VAL A 358 -14.70 -26.49 -6.01
C VAL A 358 -14.18 -25.75 -7.25
N ALA A 359 -15.04 -25.01 -7.97
CA ALA A 359 -14.68 -24.23 -9.15
C ALA A 359 -14.02 -22.87 -8.82
N HIS A 360 -13.75 -22.57 -7.55
CA HIS A 360 -13.21 -21.28 -7.14
C HIS A 360 -11.75 -21.09 -7.60
N PRO A 361 -11.29 -19.89 -8.01
CA PRO A 361 -9.91 -19.69 -8.50
C PRO A 361 -8.81 -19.92 -7.43
N HIS A 362 -9.15 -19.77 -6.15
CA HIS A 362 -8.21 -19.93 -5.05
C HIS A 362 -8.14 -21.39 -4.56
N ALA A 363 -6.96 -22.02 -4.63
CA ALA A 363 -6.72 -23.42 -4.30
C ALA A 363 -7.25 -23.86 -2.92
N GLU A 364 -7.06 -23.05 -1.86
CA GLU A 364 -7.59 -23.38 -0.53
C GLU A 364 -9.13 -23.47 -0.46
N VAL A 365 -9.84 -22.66 -1.24
CA VAL A 365 -11.32 -22.74 -1.30
C VAL A 365 -11.74 -23.99 -2.07
N GLN A 366 -11.00 -24.34 -3.14
CA GLN A 366 -11.20 -25.59 -3.89
C GLN A 366 -11.06 -26.79 -2.94
N LEU A 367 -9.97 -26.84 -2.16
CA LEU A 367 -9.70 -27.91 -1.19
C LEU A 367 -10.79 -28.01 -0.12
N ALA A 368 -11.19 -26.89 0.48
CA ALA A 368 -12.27 -26.88 1.47
C ALA A 368 -13.61 -27.34 0.89
N GLY A 369 -13.91 -26.97 -0.36
CA GLY A 369 -15.08 -27.45 -1.09
C GLY A 369 -15.03 -28.97 -1.36
N ILE A 370 -13.86 -29.48 -1.75
CA ILE A 370 -13.63 -30.91 -1.99
C ILE A 370 -13.82 -31.71 -0.70
N GLU A 371 -13.24 -31.27 0.42
CA GLU A 371 -13.38 -31.92 1.72
C GLU A 371 -14.83 -31.97 2.19
N ALA A 372 -15.61 -30.92 1.91
CA ALA A 372 -17.01 -30.84 2.28
C ALA A 372 -17.92 -31.72 1.38
N VAL A 373 -17.62 -31.82 0.08
CA VAL A 373 -18.45 -32.57 -0.87
C VAL A 373 -18.14 -34.08 -0.87
N ALA A 374 -16.88 -34.46 -0.61
CA ALA A 374 -16.39 -35.84 -0.72
C ALA A 374 -17.25 -36.91 -0.03
N PRO A 375 -17.75 -36.71 1.22
CA PRO A 375 -18.58 -37.71 1.89
C PRO A 375 -19.91 -38.03 1.19
N HIS A 376 -20.39 -37.14 0.32
CA HIS A 376 -21.71 -37.19 -0.29
C HIS A 376 -21.69 -37.62 -1.78
N LEU A 377 -20.51 -37.71 -2.40
CA LEU A 377 -20.38 -37.95 -3.85
C LEU A 377 -20.95 -39.30 -4.30
N VAL A 378 -20.93 -40.32 -3.43
CA VAL A 378 -21.52 -41.64 -3.71
C VAL A 378 -23.04 -41.55 -3.89
N ALA A 379 -23.71 -40.69 -3.13
CA ALA A 379 -25.16 -40.51 -3.18
C ALA A 379 -25.63 -39.56 -4.30
N HIS A 380 -24.70 -38.80 -4.90
CA HIS A 380 -24.99 -37.79 -5.92
C HIS A 380 -24.08 -37.96 -7.16
N PRO A 381 -24.30 -39.01 -7.98
CA PRO A 381 -23.45 -39.34 -9.12
C PRO A 381 -23.46 -38.25 -10.21
N ASP A 382 -24.54 -37.49 -10.32
CA ASP A 382 -24.65 -36.36 -11.24
C ASP A 382 -23.70 -35.21 -10.86
N ILE A 383 -23.54 -34.93 -9.56
CA ILE A 383 -22.60 -33.93 -9.04
C ILE A 383 -21.17 -34.44 -9.19
N ALA A 384 -20.93 -35.73 -8.93
CA ALA A 384 -19.62 -36.35 -9.13
C ALA A 384 -19.14 -36.26 -10.59
N ALA A 385 -20.04 -36.50 -11.56
CA ALA A 385 -19.72 -36.35 -12.98
C ALA A 385 -19.31 -34.91 -13.33
N ARG A 386 -20.07 -33.91 -12.87
CA ARG A 386 -19.75 -32.49 -13.11
C ARG A 386 -18.43 -32.04 -12.47
N LEU A 387 -18.10 -32.55 -11.29
CA LEU A 387 -16.82 -32.26 -10.64
C LEU A 387 -15.63 -32.91 -11.35
N SER A 388 -15.83 -34.08 -11.98
CA SER A 388 -14.80 -34.73 -12.79
C SER A 388 -14.38 -33.87 -13.99
N GLU A 389 -15.33 -33.17 -14.62
CA GLU A 389 -15.06 -32.25 -15.74
C GLU A 389 -14.18 -31.06 -15.35
N LEU A 390 -14.22 -30.63 -14.08
CA LEU A 390 -13.42 -29.49 -13.59
C LEU A 390 -11.96 -29.84 -13.28
N LEU A 391 -11.59 -31.12 -13.23
CA LEU A 391 -10.23 -31.58 -12.88
C LEU A 391 -9.08 -30.85 -13.62
N PRO A 392 -9.17 -30.54 -14.93
CA PRO A 392 -8.12 -29.82 -15.66
C PRO A 392 -7.94 -28.36 -15.25
N GLU A 393 -8.98 -27.74 -14.67
CA GLU A 393 -9.02 -26.31 -14.33
C GLU A 393 -8.61 -26.04 -12.86
N LEU A 394 -8.44 -27.10 -12.05
CA LEU A 394 -8.06 -26.99 -10.64
C LEU A 394 -6.55 -26.85 -10.45
N SER A 395 -6.15 -26.29 -9.31
CA SER A 395 -4.76 -26.37 -8.87
C SER A 395 -4.29 -27.84 -8.76
N ALA A 396 -3.00 -28.10 -8.99
CA ALA A 396 -2.46 -29.47 -8.96
C ALA A 396 -2.84 -30.23 -7.66
N THR A 397 -2.76 -29.55 -6.52
CA THR A 397 -3.13 -30.10 -5.21
C THR A 397 -4.63 -30.38 -5.10
N ALA A 398 -5.51 -29.48 -5.56
CA ALA A 398 -6.95 -29.69 -5.52
C ALA A 398 -7.41 -30.79 -6.50
N ALA A 399 -6.84 -30.83 -7.71
CA ALA A 399 -7.12 -31.88 -8.69
C ALA A 399 -6.80 -33.28 -8.12
N GLN A 400 -5.65 -33.42 -7.45
CA GLN A 400 -5.27 -34.70 -6.85
C GLN A 400 -6.20 -35.11 -5.71
N ARG A 401 -6.61 -34.16 -4.85
CA ARG A 401 -7.55 -34.43 -3.75
C ARG A 401 -8.93 -34.84 -4.27
N LEU A 402 -9.43 -34.16 -5.31
CA LEU A 402 -10.72 -34.49 -5.92
C LEU A 402 -10.71 -35.87 -6.61
N ARG A 403 -9.64 -36.23 -7.32
CA ARG A 403 -9.47 -37.58 -7.92
C ARG A 403 -9.58 -38.69 -6.88
N THR A 404 -9.05 -38.45 -5.69
CA THR A 404 -9.10 -39.42 -4.59
C THR A 404 -10.52 -39.57 -4.01
N ALA A 405 -11.32 -38.50 -4.05
CA ALA A 405 -12.66 -38.44 -3.49
C ALA A 405 -13.77 -38.95 -4.43
N LEU A 406 -13.55 -38.90 -5.75
CA LEU A 406 -14.55 -39.35 -6.72
C LEU A 406 -14.77 -40.87 -6.63
N PRO A 407 -16.04 -41.34 -6.60
CA PRO A 407 -16.34 -42.77 -6.65
C PRO A 407 -15.79 -43.37 -7.95
N HIS A 408 -15.05 -44.47 -7.82
CA HIS A 408 -14.11 -45.02 -8.82
C HIS A 408 -14.54 -44.86 -10.29
N GLN A 409 -13.87 -43.95 -11.01
CA GLN A 409 -13.42 -44.28 -12.36
C GLN A 409 -12.11 -45.07 -12.24
N PRO A 410 -11.85 -46.08 -13.08
CA PRO A 410 -10.62 -46.86 -13.03
C PRO A 410 -9.42 -45.93 -13.17
N THR A 411 -8.67 -45.78 -12.08
CA THR A 411 -7.42 -45.03 -12.01
C THR A 411 -6.33 -45.79 -12.77
N ALA A 412 -6.20 -45.47 -14.05
CA ALA A 412 -4.87 -45.31 -14.61
C ALA A 412 -4.60 -43.81 -14.59
N GLU A 413 -3.64 -43.38 -13.78
CA GLU A 413 -2.88 -42.17 -14.07
C GLU A 413 -2.55 -42.24 -15.58
N PRO A 414 -3.00 -41.30 -16.44
CA PRO A 414 -2.39 -41.22 -17.76
C PRO A 414 -0.92 -40.95 -17.46
N PRO A 415 0.02 -41.84 -17.83
CA PRO A 415 1.42 -41.50 -17.72
C PRO A 415 1.56 -40.20 -18.50
N THR A 416 2.12 -39.16 -17.87
CA THR A 416 2.80 -38.11 -18.63
C THR A 416 3.59 -38.89 -19.69
N PRO A 417 3.33 -38.71 -21.00
CA PRO A 417 3.98 -39.53 -22.01
C PRO A 417 5.45 -39.46 -21.67
N ALA A 418 6.04 -40.61 -21.33
CA ALA A 418 7.41 -40.66 -20.83
C ALA A 418 8.24 -39.92 -21.86
N VAL A 419 8.66 -38.70 -21.52
CA VAL A 419 9.35 -37.85 -22.47
C VAL A 419 10.68 -38.56 -22.64
N ASP A 420 10.82 -39.21 -23.78
CA ASP A 420 11.97 -40.05 -24.06
C ASP A 420 13.21 -39.16 -23.97
N LEU A 421 14.10 -39.50 -23.04
CA LEU A 421 15.32 -38.74 -22.79
C LEU A 421 16.17 -38.67 -24.08
N ASP A 422 16.14 -39.74 -24.88
CA ASP A 422 16.81 -39.77 -26.18
C ASP A 422 16.14 -38.80 -27.18
N ASP A 423 14.83 -38.56 -27.07
CA ASP A 423 14.13 -37.56 -27.87
C ASP A 423 14.46 -36.13 -27.47
N LEU A 424 14.53 -35.85 -26.17
CA LEU A 424 14.99 -34.54 -25.68
C LEU A 424 16.44 -34.26 -26.08
N ILE A 425 17.31 -35.26 -26.01
CA ILE A 425 18.69 -35.14 -26.50
C ILE A 425 18.68 -34.81 -28.00
N ARG A 426 17.88 -35.49 -28.84
CA ARG A 426 17.74 -35.14 -30.27
C ARG A 426 17.16 -33.75 -30.50
N ARG A 427 16.21 -33.29 -29.68
CA ARG A 427 15.65 -31.93 -29.76
C ARG A 427 16.72 -30.88 -29.43
N SER A 428 17.54 -31.14 -28.42
CA SER A 428 18.60 -30.23 -27.99
C SER A 428 19.68 -30.01 -29.05
N GLU A 429 19.94 -31.00 -29.92
CA GLU A 429 20.88 -30.87 -31.06
C GLU A 429 20.43 -29.83 -32.10
N LYS A 430 19.16 -29.43 -32.10
CA LYS A 430 18.62 -28.39 -32.99
C LYS A 430 18.78 -26.98 -32.42
N VAL A 431 19.14 -26.84 -31.14
CA VAL A 431 19.35 -25.54 -30.50
C VAL A 431 20.70 -24.96 -30.96
N PRO A 432 20.76 -23.68 -31.39
CA PRO A 432 22.02 -23.05 -31.78
C PRO A 432 23.06 -23.10 -30.62
N PRO A 433 24.36 -23.38 -30.89
CA PRO A 433 25.36 -23.58 -29.84
C PRO A 433 25.47 -22.43 -28.83
N GLU A 434 25.34 -21.18 -29.28
CA GLU A 434 25.39 -20.00 -28.40
C GLU A 434 24.18 -19.93 -27.46
N VAL A 435 22.99 -20.28 -27.96
CA VAL A 435 21.75 -20.31 -27.16
C VAL A 435 21.76 -21.50 -26.20
N ALA A 436 22.23 -22.66 -26.66
CA ALA A 436 22.38 -23.86 -25.85
C ALA A 436 23.32 -23.62 -24.67
N HIS A 437 24.46 -22.94 -24.90
CA HIS A 437 25.40 -22.59 -23.84
C HIS A 437 24.80 -21.57 -22.84
N THR A 438 24.13 -20.53 -23.35
CA THR A 438 23.53 -19.47 -22.51
C THR A 438 22.38 -20.00 -21.63
N CYS A 439 21.56 -20.90 -22.17
CA CYS A 439 20.47 -21.55 -21.43
C CYS A 439 20.91 -22.78 -20.63
N GLY A 440 22.20 -23.13 -20.67
CA GLY A 440 22.78 -24.28 -19.98
C GLY A 440 22.28 -25.64 -20.48
N VAL A 441 21.80 -25.73 -21.71
CA VAL A 441 21.32 -26.98 -22.34
C VAL A 441 22.48 -27.99 -22.47
N ASP A 442 23.66 -27.53 -22.84
CA ASP A 442 24.90 -28.31 -22.96
C ASP A 442 25.30 -28.98 -21.63
N ALA A 443 25.36 -28.19 -20.55
CA ALA A 443 25.67 -28.68 -19.22
C ALA A 443 24.59 -29.65 -18.69
N ALA A 444 23.33 -29.47 -19.13
CA ALA A 444 22.24 -30.36 -18.75
C ALA A 444 22.38 -31.74 -19.37
N ILE A 445 22.68 -31.80 -20.67
CA ILE A 445 22.85 -33.07 -21.40
C ILE A 445 23.96 -33.89 -20.75
N GLU A 446 25.09 -33.25 -20.41
CA GLU A 446 26.20 -33.94 -19.78
C GLU A 446 25.83 -34.48 -18.38
N ALA A 447 25.17 -33.68 -17.55
CA ALA A 447 24.72 -34.12 -16.23
C ALA A 447 23.71 -35.27 -16.32
N VAL A 448 22.73 -35.15 -17.23
CA VAL A 448 21.71 -36.16 -17.50
C VAL A 448 22.33 -37.48 -17.97
N ARG A 449 23.33 -37.44 -18.86
CA ARG A 449 24.06 -38.65 -19.31
C ARG A 449 24.79 -39.36 -18.17
N GLN A 450 25.26 -38.60 -17.18
CA GLN A 450 25.89 -39.12 -15.97
C GLN A 450 24.88 -39.54 -14.90
N GLY A 451 23.58 -39.29 -15.10
CA GLY A 451 22.53 -39.58 -14.12
C GLY A 451 22.55 -38.65 -12.90
N ASN A 452 23.06 -37.43 -13.08
CA ASN A 452 23.23 -36.38 -12.07
C ASN A 452 22.25 -35.21 -12.29
N GLU A 453 22.00 -34.43 -11.25
CA GLU A 453 21.24 -33.18 -11.36
C GLU A 453 21.95 -32.21 -12.33
N PRO A 454 21.23 -31.64 -13.30
CA PRO A 454 21.74 -30.54 -14.09
C PRO A 454 22.07 -29.30 -13.22
N PRO A 455 23.23 -28.63 -13.42
CA PRO A 455 23.66 -27.50 -12.59
C PRO A 455 22.81 -26.25 -12.80
N ALA A 456 22.61 -25.39 -11.79
CA ALA A 456 21.76 -24.21 -11.88
C ALA A 456 22.13 -23.29 -13.06
N VAL A 457 21.13 -22.84 -13.82
CA VAL A 457 21.31 -21.87 -14.91
C VAL A 457 21.75 -20.54 -14.32
N GLN A 458 22.91 -20.05 -14.76
CA GLN A 458 23.44 -18.77 -14.32
C GLN A 458 22.79 -17.65 -15.13
N VAL A 459 21.70 -17.10 -14.59
CA VAL A 459 21.05 -15.94 -15.17
C VAL A 459 21.89 -14.70 -14.89
N ARG A 460 22.38 -14.05 -15.95
CA ARG A 460 23.06 -12.76 -15.84
C ARG A 460 22.05 -11.62 -15.97
N PRO A 461 22.06 -10.64 -15.06
CA PRO A 461 21.33 -9.39 -15.23
C PRO A 461 21.50 -8.80 -16.64
N GLY A 462 20.41 -8.49 -17.33
CA GLY A 462 20.44 -7.78 -18.62
C GLY A 462 20.99 -8.57 -19.82
N ALA A 463 21.17 -9.90 -19.72
CA ALA A 463 21.63 -10.71 -20.86
C ALA A 463 20.66 -10.70 -22.05
N ASP A 464 19.35 -10.62 -21.79
CA ASP A 464 18.27 -10.61 -22.78
C ASP A 464 17.65 -9.20 -22.97
N ALA A 465 18.40 -8.14 -22.68
CA ALA A 465 17.94 -6.76 -22.87
C ALA A 465 17.59 -6.54 -24.36
N GLY A 466 16.30 -6.49 -24.70
CA GLY A 466 15.82 -6.38 -26.08
C GLY A 466 14.41 -6.91 -26.39
N ALA A 467 13.79 -7.69 -25.50
CA ALA A 467 12.53 -8.40 -25.82
C ALA A 467 11.24 -7.55 -25.84
N ALA A 468 11.23 -6.31 -25.31
CA ALA A 468 10.02 -5.46 -25.32
C ALA A 468 10.34 -3.96 -25.35
N GLU A 469 10.23 -3.35 -26.53
CA GLU A 469 10.50 -1.92 -26.79
C GLU A 469 9.60 -0.99 -25.94
N ILE A 470 10.22 -0.13 -25.12
CA ILE A 470 9.52 1.01 -24.51
C ILE A 470 9.52 2.18 -25.49
N ARG A 471 8.33 2.67 -25.82
CA ARG A 471 8.15 3.82 -26.69
C ARG A 471 8.00 5.12 -25.88
N PRO A 472 8.70 6.20 -26.25
CA PRO A 472 8.46 7.53 -25.69
C PRO A 472 6.99 7.94 -25.83
N VAL A 473 6.56 8.90 -25.02
CA VAL A 473 5.21 9.46 -25.15
C VAL A 473 5.13 10.27 -26.44
N SER A 474 4.07 10.04 -27.23
CA SER A 474 3.94 10.62 -28.57
C SER A 474 3.28 12.00 -28.62
N GLY A 475 2.63 12.43 -27.52
CA GLY A 475 1.95 13.72 -27.44
C GLY A 475 1.24 13.97 -26.09
N VAL A 476 0.69 15.19 -25.95
CA VAL A 476 0.10 15.69 -24.70
C VAL A 476 -1.05 14.82 -24.16
N ASP A 477 -1.92 14.28 -25.03
CA ASP A 477 -3.04 13.44 -24.58
C ASP A 477 -2.59 12.09 -24.01
N GLU A 478 -1.52 11.54 -24.57
CA GLU A 478 -0.92 10.32 -24.04
C GLU A 478 -0.20 10.63 -22.73
N LEU A 479 0.51 11.76 -22.65
CA LEU A 479 1.17 12.21 -21.43
C LEU A 479 0.19 12.37 -20.28
N ILE A 480 -0.95 13.03 -20.50
CA ILE A 480 -2.02 13.20 -19.49
C ILE A 480 -2.53 11.83 -19.02
N ARG A 481 -2.74 10.87 -19.94
CA ARG A 481 -3.18 9.51 -19.58
C ARG A 481 -2.15 8.75 -18.74
N VAL A 482 -0.86 8.89 -19.07
CA VAL A 482 0.23 8.27 -18.30
C VAL A 482 0.33 8.92 -16.91
N LEU A 483 0.34 10.26 -16.83
CA LEU A 483 0.39 11.02 -15.57
C LEU A 483 -0.80 10.69 -14.66
N LEU A 484 -2.00 10.55 -15.21
CA LEU A 484 -3.17 10.11 -14.45
C LEU A 484 -2.97 8.72 -13.83
N ARG A 485 -2.33 7.76 -14.51
CA ARG A 485 -2.03 6.44 -13.90
C ARG A 485 -1.03 6.58 -12.77
N VAL A 486 0.03 7.35 -12.97
CA VAL A 486 1.10 7.58 -11.98
C VAL A 486 0.55 8.28 -10.72
N VAL A 487 -0.15 9.42 -10.87
CA VAL A 487 -0.75 10.18 -9.74
C VAL A 487 -1.81 9.36 -9.00
N ASN A 488 -2.49 8.43 -9.68
CA ASN A 488 -3.45 7.53 -9.03
C ASN A 488 -2.82 6.33 -8.30
N GLY A 489 -1.50 6.16 -8.34
CA GLY A 489 -0.82 4.98 -7.81
C GLY A 489 -1.19 3.70 -8.57
N ARG A 490 -1.59 3.82 -9.84
CA ARG A 490 -1.95 2.69 -10.72
C ARG A 490 -0.93 2.46 -11.85
N GLY A 491 0.08 3.30 -11.97
CA GLY A 491 1.15 3.17 -12.96
C GLY A 491 2.31 2.31 -12.44
N GLY A 492 2.88 1.48 -13.30
CA GLY A 492 4.14 0.77 -13.01
C GLY A 492 5.38 1.61 -13.36
N ILE A 493 6.57 1.03 -13.19
CA ILE A 493 7.89 1.66 -13.51
C ILE A 493 7.91 2.29 -14.91
N VAL A 494 7.44 1.54 -15.91
CA VAL A 494 7.42 2.01 -17.29
C VAL A 494 6.54 3.25 -17.45
N ASP A 495 5.41 3.33 -16.74
CA ASP A 495 4.54 4.51 -16.80
C ASP A 495 5.19 5.73 -16.16
N LEU A 496 5.92 5.55 -15.05
CA LEU A 496 6.69 6.63 -14.45
C LEU A 496 7.76 7.15 -15.40
N GLU A 497 8.60 6.27 -15.95
CA GLU A 497 9.71 6.68 -16.81
C GLU A 497 9.21 7.41 -18.05
N ARG A 498 8.12 6.93 -18.64
CA ARG A 498 7.45 7.59 -19.75
C ARG A 498 6.85 8.93 -19.34
N ALA A 499 6.33 9.07 -18.11
CA ALA A 499 5.84 10.35 -17.61
C ALA A 499 6.95 11.38 -17.45
N LEU A 500 8.07 11.00 -16.82
CA LEU A 500 9.22 11.89 -16.63
C LEU A 500 9.84 12.32 -17.96
N ASP A 501 10.07 11.36 -18.87
CA ASP A 501 10.58 11.63 -20.21
C ASP A 501 9.62 12.51 -21.03
N GLY A 502 8.31 12.22 -20.96
CA GLY A 502 7.29 13.00 -21.64
C GLY A 502 7.19 14.44 -21.12
N LEU A 503 7.32 14.65 -19.80
CA LEU A 503 7.37 15.99 -19.22
C LEU A 503 8.65 16.75 -19.62
N ALA A 504 9.79 16.06 -19.70
CA ALA A 504 11.06 16.68 -20.14
C ALA A 504 11.07 17.03 -21.64
N SER A 505 10.42 16.22 -22.48
CA SER A 505 10.49 16.34 -23.95
C SER A 505 9.30 17.08 -24.59
N ILE A 506 8.11 17.00 -24.01
CA ILE A 506 6.87 17.63 -24.52
C ILE A 506 6.50 18.87 -23.68
N GLY A 507 6.98 18.92 -22.43
CA GLY A 507 6.60 19.88 -21.37
C GLY A 507 6.29 21.32 -21.80
N PRO A 508 7.13 21.98 -22.62
CA PRO A 508 6.94 23.39 -22.94
C PRO A 508 6.00 23.66 -24.15
N ARG A 509 5.39 22.64 -24.78
CA ARG A 509 4.52 22.80 -25.96
C ARG A 509 3.05 22.55 -25.63
N TRP A 510 2.30 23.61 -25.31
CA TRP A 510 0.87 23.51 -25.03
C TRP A 510 0.01 23.68 -26.28
N PRO A 511 -0.95 22.77 -26.56
CA PRO A 511 -1.99 23.02 -27.55
C PRO A 511 -2.92 24.14 -27.05
N SER A 512 -3.61 24.82 -27.98
CA SER A 512 -4.49 25.95 -27.65
C SER A 512 -5.65 25.59 -26.71
N ASP A 513 -6.00 24.31 -26.60
CA ASP A 513 -7.04 23.76 -25.73
C ASP A 513 -6.48 23.00 -24.50
N PHE A 514 -5.20 23.19 -24.16
CA PHE A 514 -4.50 22.49 -23.07
C PHE A 514 -5.27 22.50 -21.74
N GLY A 515 -5.79 23.67 -21.33
CA GLY A 515 -6.55 23.83 -20.09
C GLY A 515 -7.77 22.91 -19.99
N ARG A 516 -8.46 22.66 -21.11
CA ARG A 516 -9.60 21.72 -21.15
C ARG A 516 -9.14 20.27 -21.01
N ARG A 517 -8.01 19.91 -21.63
CA ARG A 517 -7.47 18.54 -21.63
C ARG A 517 -6.91 18.12 -20.27
N VAL A 518 -6.28 19.06 -19.55
CA VAL A 518 -5.61 18.79 -18.27
C VAL A 518 -6.56 18.78 -17.06
N GLY A 519 -7.80 19.26 -17.21
CA GLY A 519 -8.79 19.38 -16.12
C GLY A 519 -8.94 18.15 -15.21
N PRO A 520 -9.11 16.92 -15.74
CA PRO A 520 -9.20 15.72 -14.90
C PRO A 520 -7.92 15.42 -14.10
N LEU A 521 -6.75 15.71 -14.66
CA LEU A 521 -5.46 15.55 -13.99
C LEU A 521 -5.30 16.60 -12.88
N LEU A 522 -5.67 17.85 -13.15
CA LEU A 522 -5.62 18.95 -12.18
C LEU A 522 -6.56 18.70 -10.99
N ALA A 523 -7.80 18.27 -11.25
CA ALA A 523 -8.74 17.90 -10.18
C ALA A 523 -8.16 16.83 -9.26
N ARG A 524 -7.43 15.87 -9.83
CA ARG A 524 -6.82 14.79 -9.06
C ARG A 524 -5.60 15.25 -8.25
N VAL A 525 -4.76 16.10 -8.82
CA VAL A 525 -3.63 16.73 -8.11
C VAL A 525 -4.13 17.58 -6.94
N ASN A 526 -5.17 18.39 -7.15
CA ASN A 526 -5.76 19.22 -6.10
C ASN A 526 -6.34 18.36 -4.96
N GLN A 527 -7.03 17.27 -5.28
CA GLN A 527 -7.48 16.33 -4.25
C GLN A 527 -6.33 15.73 -3.43
N HIS A 528 -5.16 15.51 -4.05
CA HIS A 528 -3.98 15.03 -3.33
C HIS A 528 -3.41 16.13 -2.42
N PHE A 529 -3.40 17.39 -2.86
CA PHE A 529 -2.96 18.53 -2.05
C PHE A 529 -3.90 18.81 -0.87
N GLU A 530 -5.22 18.73 -1.07
CA GLU A 530 -6.22 18.88 -0.01
C GLU A 530 -6.07 17.84 1.10
N ARG A 531 -5.67 16.61 0.73
CA ARG A 531 -5.51 15.52 1.69
C ARG A 531 -4.20 15.61 2.47
N ASP A 532 -3.10 15.88 1.78
CA ASP A 532 -1.76 15.62 2.30
C ASP A 532 -0.84 16.84 2.38
N ALA A 533 -1.19 17.97 1.75
CA ALA A 533 -0.37 19.19 1.66
C ALA A 533 1.14 18.91 1.45
N PRO A 534 1.52 18.16 0.39
CA PRO A 534 2.87 17.60 0.27
C PRO A 534 3.91 18.69 -0.01
N ASP A 535 5.10 18.53 0.57
CA ASP A 535 6.30 19.27 0.20
C ASP A 535 7.32 18.38 -0.55
N TRP A 536 8.27 19.02 -1.23
CA TRP A 536 9.32 18.33 -1.99
C TRP A 536 10.16 17.43 -1.07
N GLY A 537 10.44 16.21 -1.55
CA GLY A 537 11.31 15.26 -0.87
C GLY A 537 10.70 14.54 0.32
N GLU A 538 9.41 14.78 0.61
CA GLU A 538 8.68 13.97 1.60
C GLU A 538 8.27 12.61 1.04
N ARG A 539 7.73 12.58 -0.20
CA ARG A 539 7.22 11.38 -0.86
C ARG A 539 7.23 11.54 -2.38
N ALA A 540 7.69 10.52 -3.09
CA ALA A 540 7.75 10.51 -4.55
C ALA A 540 6.38 10.74 -5.24
N SER A 541 5.28 10.24 -4.68
CA SER A 541 3.93 10.51 -5.23
C SER A 541 3.51 11.97 -5.06
N GLY A 542 3.92 12.61 -3.95
CA GLY A 542 3.76 14.03 -3.71
C GLY A 542 4.63 14.86 -4.68
N ASP A 543 5.90 14.47 -4.83
CA ASP A 543 6.83 15.09 -5.78
C ASP A 543 6.31 15.02 -7.23
N MET A 544 5.71 13.91 -7.64
CA MET A 544 5.05 13.80 -8.95
C MET A 544 3.85 14.75 -9.09
N CYS A 545 3.05 14.92 -8.04
CA CYS A 545 1.95 15.89 -8.05
C CYS A 545 2.47 17.34 -8.12
N LEU A 546 3.55 17.64 -7.39
CA LEU A 546 4.24 18.93 -7.44
C LEU A 546 4.84 19.18 -8.82
N LEU A 547 5.48 18.19 -9.44
CA LEU A 547 6.00 18.28 -10.81
C LEU A 547 4.88 18.54 -11.83
N VAL A 548 3.74 17.85 -11.72
CA VAL A 548 2.57 18.11 -12.58
C VAL A 548 2.04 19.54 -12.36
N ALA A 549 1.99 20.00 -11.10
CA ALA A 549 1.59 21.37 -10.79
C ALA A 549 2.57 22.39 -11.38
N SER A 550 3.88 22.16 -11.29
CA SER A 550 4.91 23.00 -11.91
C SER A 550 4.88 22.95 -13.44
N TRP A 551 4.43 21.84 -14.05
CA TRP A 551 4.23 21.77 -15.50
C TRP A 551 3.06 22.65 -15.96
N ILE A 552 1.99 22.70 -15.19
CA ILE A 552 0.82 23.56 -15.48
C ILE A 552 1.13 25.02 -15.12
N GLU A 553 1.89 25.24 -14.04
CA GLU A 553 2.21 26.53 -13.48
C GLU A 553 3.74 26.68 -13.30
N PRO A 554 4.50 26.99 -14.37
CA PRO A 554 5.97 26.98 -14.36
C PRO A 554 6.62 27.87 -13.30
N GLN A 555 5.96 28.97 -12.89
CA GLN A 555 6.44 29.86 -11.83
C GLN A 555 6.57 29.19 -10.46
N ARG A 556 5.93 28.03 -10.24
CA ARG A 556 6.11 27.24 -9.00
C ARG A 556 7.52 26.71 -8.83
N GLY A 557 8.23 26.46 -9.95
CA GLY A 557 9.59 25.93 -9.93
C GLY A 557 9.70 24.56 -9.25
N ALA A 558 10.85 24.30 -8.64
CA ALA A 558 11.15 23.09 -7.91
C ALA A 558 11.67 23.43 -6.50
N GLY A 559 11.49 22.51 -5.55
CA GLY A 559 11.92 22.69 -4.16
C GLY A 559 13.45 22.71 -3.97
N PRO A 560 13.93 22.81 -2.72
CA PRO A 560 15.36 22.76 -2.41
C PRO A 560 15.98 21.42 -2.84
N ALA A 561 17.30 21.41 -3.02
CA ALA A 561 18.04 20.17 -3.25
C ALA A 561 18.16 19.39 -1.93
N HIS A 562 18.11 18.05 -2.01
CA HIS A 562 18.28 17.17 -0.86
C HIS A 562 19.58 16.36 -1.02
N PRO A 563 20.32 16.11 0.08
CA PRO A 563 21.52 15.27 0.03
C PRO A 563 21.16 13.83 -0.35
N MET A 564 22.00 13.18 -1.15
CA MET A 564 21.76 11.83 -1.68
C MET A 564 22.01 10.74 -0.64
N THR A 565 21.07 10.59 0.29
CA THR A 565 21.18 9.69 1.44
C THR A 565 20.23 8.51 1.42
N SER A 566 19.33 8.37 0.43
CA SER A 566 18.43 7.21 0.32
C SER A 566 17.87 7.03 -1.11
N PRO A 567 17.30 5.85 -1.46
CA PRO A 567 16.71 5.62 -2.77
C PRO A 567 15.54 6.54 -3.10
N GLY A 568 14.75 6.91 -2.08
CA GLY A 568 13.63 7.84 -2.25
C GLY A 568 14.11 9.22 -2.72
N ILE A 569 15.20 9.72 -2.13
CA ILE A 569 15.73 11.04 -2.48
C ILE A 569 16.32 11.03 -3.90
N TRP A 570 16.91 9.92 -4.38
CA TRP A 570 17.37 9.81 -5.78
C TRP A 570 16.25 10.08 -6.79
N LEU A 571 15.07 9.50 -6.54
CA LEU A 571 13.90 9.71 -7.36
C LEU A 571 13.37 11.15 -7.21
N THR A 572 13.26 11.67 -5.99
CA THR A 572 12.92 13.09 -5.75
C THR A 572 13.85 14.02 -6.55
N SER A 573 15.17 13.77 -6.52
CA SER A 573 16.15 14.57 -7.25
C SER A 573 15.98 14.46 -8.77
N ARG A 574 15.62 13.28 -9.32
CA ARG A 574 15.24 13.16 -10.74
C ARG A 574 13.99 13.96 -11.08
N ILE A 575 12.93 13.82 -10.29
CA ILE A 575 11.67 14.56 -10.48
C ILE A 575 11.97 16.07 -10.45
N ARG A 576 12.81 16.51 -9.51
CA ARG A 576 13.28 17.87 -9.37
C ARG A 576 14.07 18.36 -10.59
N GLU A 577 14.99 17.56 -11.14
CA GLU A 577 15.68 17.92 -12.38
C GLU A 577 14.69 18.14 -13.53
N VAL A 578 13.69 17.26 -13.67
CA VAL A 578 12.61 17.45 -14.67
C VAL A 578 11.89 18.77 -14.43
N ALA A 579 11.51 19.06 -13.18
CA ALA A 579 10.82 20.30 -12.82
C ALA A 579 11.62 21.56 -13.17
N LEU A 580 12.93 21.57 -12.87
CA LEU A 580 13.82 22.70 -13.20
C LEU A 580 13.93 22.96 -14.71
N GLY A 581 13.75 21.93 -15.54
CA GLY A 581 13.85 22.03 -17.00
C GLY A 581 12.52 22.23 -17.74
N LEU A 582 11.38 22.35 -17.05
CA LEU A 582 10.07 22.51 -17.70
C LEU A 582 9.94 23.78 -18.55
N GLY A 583 10.79 24.79 -18.31
CA GLY A 583 10.87 26.04 -19.07
C GLY A 583 11.95 26.08 -20.15
N ASP A 584 12.66 24.99 -20.44
CA ASP A 584 13.73 24.97 -21.46
C ASP A 584 13.11 25.16 -22.87
N PRO A 585 13.54 26.17 -23.65
CA PRO A 585 13.03 26.39 -25.00
C PRO A 585 13.38 25.27 -25.99
N ASP A 586 14.38 24.43 -25.68
CA ASP A 586 14.78 23.26 -26.45
C ASP A 586 14.58 21.97 -25.64
N PRO A 587 13.33 21.51 -25.44
CA PRO A 587 13.06 20.32 -24.64
C PRO A 587 13.67 19.08 -25.28
N ARG A 588 14.34 18.25 -24.47
CA ARG A 588 14.99 17.03 -24.92
C ARG A 588 14.52 15.82 -24.11
N PRO A 589 14.42 14.64 -24.75
CA PRO A 589 14.21 13.38 -24.04
C PRO A 589 15.27 13.16 -22.96
N LEU A 590 14.88 12.45 -21.91
CA LEU A 590 15.79 12.03 -20.85
C LEU A 590 16.75 10.96 -21.37
N LEU A 591 18.01 11.03 -20.95
CA LEU A 591 19.00 9.99 -21.27
C LEU A 591 18.58 8.66 -20.65
N ALA A 592 17.99 8.73 -19.45
CA ALA A 592 17.66 7.55 -18.65
C ALA A 592 16.46 6.75 -19.17
N LEU A 593 15.64 7.22 -20.11
CA LEU A 593 14.43 6.49 -20.53
C LEU A 593 14.77 5.03 -20.92
N PRO A 594 14.24 4.00 -20.26
CA PRO A 594 14.63 2.64 -20.57
C PRO A 594 14.27 2.21 -22.01
N THR A 595 15.06 1.30 -22.57
CA THR A 595 14.76 0.67 -23.87
C THR A 595 13.92 -0.59 -23.71
N ASP A 596 13.95 -1.22 -22.53
CA ASP A 596 13.14 -2.39 -22.21
C ASP A 596 12.35 -2.25 -20.89
N ARG A 597 11.36 -3.14 -20.72
CA ARG A 597 10.43 -3.16 -19.57
C ARG A 597 11.08 -3.49 -18.22
N ARG A 598 12.29 -4.06 -18.22
CA ARG A 598 13.07 -4.31 -17.00
C ARG A 598 13.81 -3.06 -16.55
N GLY A 599 13.99 -2.11 -17.45
CA GLY A 599 14.51 -0.77 -17.18
C GLY A 599 15.91 -0.54 -17.73
N TRP A 600 16.48 -1.51 -18.47
CA TRP A 600 17.81 -1.36 -19.09
C TRP A 600 17.76 -0.40 -20.28
N ILE A 601 18.93 0.15 -20.59
CA ILE A 601 19.19 0.95 -21.78
C ILE A 601 20.22 0.21 -22.64
N ASP A 602 19.84 -0.05 -23.89
CA ASP A 602 20.75 -0.50 -24.93
C ASP A 602 21.90 0.52 -25.07
N PRO A 603 23.17 0.09 -24.92
CA PRO A 603 24.32 0.98 -24.97
C PRO A 603 24.40 1.85 -26.24
N THR A 604 24.02 1.33 -27.40
CA THR A 604 24.02 2.08 -28.67
C THR A 604 22.94 3.15 -28.70
N ILE A 605 21.78 2.88 -28.11
CA ILE A 605 20.70 3.87 -27.96
C ILE A 605 21.14 4.99 -27.01
N LEU A 606 21.85 4.68 -25.91
CA LEU A 606 22.39 5.72 -25.03
C LEU A 606 23.37 6.63 -25.76
N VAL A 607 24.30 6.06 -26.53
CA VAL A 607 25.27 6.82 -27.35
C VAL A 607 24.55 7.74 -28.33
N LYS A 608 23.51 7.25 -29.00
CA LYS A 608 22.68 8.06 -29.90
C LYS A 608 22.00 9.24 -29.18
N ARG A 609 21.43 9.01 -28.00
CA ARG A 609 20.80 10.06 -27.18
C ARG A 609 21.84 11.09 -26.71
N ALA A 610 23.01 10.64 -26.26
CA ALA A 610 24.10 11.51 -25.83
C ALA A 610 24.63 12.39 -26.97
N GLY A 611 24.74 11.84 -28.18
CA GLY A 611 25.12 12.61 -29.38
C GLY A 611 24.14 13.75 -29.71
N ALA A 612 22.85 13.55 -29.45
CA ALA A 612 21.84 14.61 -29.55
C ALA A 612 21.90 15.62 -28.39
N GLY A 613 22.68 15.36 -27.33
CA GLY A 613 22.78 16.13 -26.09
C GLY A 613 23.69 17.36 -26.13
N GLY A 614 24.51 17.53 -27.17
CA GLY A 614 25.38 18.72 -27.34
C GLY A 614 26.63 18.76 -26.44
N GLY A 615 26.94 17.67 -25.72
CA GLY A 615 28.20 17.46 -25.01
C GLY A 615 28.28 17.91 -23.55
N GLU A 616 27.37 18.78 -23.09
CA GLU A 616 27.29 19.19 -21.68
C GLU A 616 26.39 18.26 -20.84
N ILE A 617 26.69 18.14 -19.54
CA ILE A 617 25.85 17.43 -18.56
C ILE A 617 24.92 18.45 -17.89
N LYS A 618 23.71 18.62 -18.43
CA LYS A 618 22.68 19.53 -17.87
C LYS A 618 21.88 18.91 -16.71
N ARG A 619 21.77 17.58 -16.68
CA ARG A 619 20.99 16.80 -15.72
C ARG A 619 21.87 15.70 -15.12
N PRO A 620 22.73 16.02 -14.14
CA PRO A 620 23.66 15.05 -13.54
C PRO A 620 23.00 13.78 -13.01
N ILE A 621 21.83 13.87 -12.38
CA ILE A 621 21.12 12.70 -11.82
C ILE A 621 20.53 11.84 -12.94
N ASP A 622 19.87 12.45 -13.93
CA ASP A 622 19.40 11.71 -15.11
C ASP A 622 20.56 11.03 -15.86
N THR A 623 21.71 11.69 -15.98
CA THR A 623 22.93 11.13 -16.58
C THR A 623 23.42 9.93 -15.76
N ALA A 624 23.58 10.09 -14.45
CA ALA A 624 24.01 9.02 -13.55
C ALA A 624 23.09 7.79 -13.64
N VAL A 625 21.77 7.99 -13.64
CA VAL A 625 20.80 6.89 -13.79
C VAL A 625 20.85 6.27 -15.19
N ALA A 626 21.07 7.04 -16.24
CA ALA A 626 21.27 6.49 -17.58
C ALA A 626 22.49 5.58 -17.67
N LEU A 627 23.60 5.95 -17.01
CA LEU A 627 24.82 5.13 -16.95
C LEU A 627 24.59 3.86 -16.11
N ALA A 628 23.92 3.98 -14.96
CA ALA A 628 23.57 2.85 -14.10
C ALA A 628 22.67 1.80 -14.81
N ARG A 629 21.88 2.26 -15.80
CA ARG A 629 20.99 1.43 -16.61
C ARG A 629 21.64 0.82 -17.87
N LEU A 630 22.93 1.01 -18.10
CA LEU A 630 23.61 0.45 -19.28
C LEU A 630 23.55 -1.07 -19.27
N ALA A 631 22.92 -1.68 -20.29
CA ALA A 631 22.91 -3.13 -20.44
C ALA A 631 24.35 -3.68 -20.50
N PRO A 632 24.63 -4.87 -19.94
CA PRO A 632 25.95 -5.48 -20.02
C PRO A 632 26.34 -5.89 -21.44
N SER A 633 25.36 -6.27 -22.27
CA SER A 633 25.56 -6.63 -23.68
C SER A 633 25.74 -5.39 -24.57
N GLY A 634 26.54 -5.50 -25.62
CA GLY A 634 26.70 -4.42 -26.63
C GLY A 634 27.62 -3.25 -26.25
N ARG A 635 28.19 -3.21 -25.03
CA ARG A 635 29.05 -2.09 -24.56
C ARG A 635 30.28 -1.83 -25.44
N ALA A 636 30.96 -2.88 -25.90
CA ALA A 636 32.14 -2.74 -26.76
C ALA A 636 31.81 -2.08 -28.12
N ALA A 637 30.68 -2.48 -28.73
CA ALA A 637 30.22 -1.89 -29.98
C ALA A 637 29.79 -0.43 -29.78
N ALA A 638 29.09 -0.12 -28.68
CA ALA A 638 28.71 1.23 -28.33
C ALA A 638 29.92 2.13 -28.00
N LEU A 639 30.96 1.60 -27.35
CA LEU A 639 32.19 2.35 -27.06
C LEU A 639 32.86 2.81 -28.36
N HIS A 640 32.89 1.95 -29.38
CA HIS A 640 33.39 2.33 -30.70
C HIS A 640 32.56 3.46 -31.34
N GLN A 641 31.22 3.42 -31.20
CA GLN A 641 30.33 4.48 -31.69
C GLN A 641 30.46 5.80 -30.89
N ALA A 642 30.88 5.71 -29.62
CA ALA A 642 31.01 6.84 -28.71
C ALA A 642 32.31 7.65 -28.89
N ALA A 643 33.22 7.23 -29.78
CA ALA A 643 34.55 7.81 -29.95
C ALA A 643 34.50 9.33 -30.17
N ASP A 644 33.56 9.79 -31.01
CA ASP A 644 33.45 11.20 -31.40
C ASP A 644 32.47 12.01 -30.52
N LEU A 645 31.95 11.45 -29.43
CA LEU A 645 31.05 12.19 -28.54
C LEU A 645 31.80 13.35 -27.86
N PRO A 646 31.32 14.60 -27.99
CA PRO A 646 32.01 15.76 -27.47
C PRO A 646 31.76 15.96 -25.96
N GLY A 647 32.67 16.70 -25.33
CA GLY A 647 32.47 17.29 -24.01
C GLY A 647 32.39 16.30 -22.83
N PRO A 648 32.05 16.80 -21.63
CA PRO A 648 31.93 15.99 -20.41
C PRO A 648 30.94 14.82 -20.53
N LEU A 649 29.83 15.01 -21.25
CA LEU A 649 28.85 13.93 -21.46
C LEU A 649 29.44 12.77 -22.27
N GLY A 650 30.23 13.07 -23.31
CA GLY A 650 30.93 12.05 -24.09
C GLY A 650 31.95 11.28 -23.26
N ARG A 651 32.72 11.97 -22.40
CA ARG A 651 33.66 11.32 -21.47
C ARG A 651 32.95 10.39 -20.50
N ALA A 652 31.85 10.84 -19.90
CA ALA A 652 31.05 10.04 -18.97
C ALA A 652 30.51 8.75 -19.63
N VAL A 653 29.97 8.86 -20.84
CA VAL A 653 29.45 7.70 -21.60
C VAL A 653 30.56 6.73 -21.96
N ARG A 654 31.70 7.20 -22.49
CA ARG A 654 32.84 6.32 -22.82
C ARG A 654 33.42 5.63 -21.59
N ALA A 655 33.58 6.37 -20.49
CA ALA A 655 34.06 5.82 -19.22
C ALA A 655 33.14 4.70 -18.70
N ALA A 656 31.82 4.91 -18.72
CA ALA A 656 30.83 3.91 -18.29
C ALA A 656 30.74 2.67 -19.21
N LEU A 657 31.07 2.84 -20.50
CA LEU A 657 31.15 1.74 -21.46
C LEU A 657 32.44 0.91 -21.35
N GLY A 658 33.38 1.33 -20.49
CA GLY A 658 34.66 0.65 -20.24
C GLY A 658 35.86 1.26 -20.97
N GLY A 659 35.76 2.49 -21.47
CA GLY A 659 36.91 3.24 -21.99
C GLY A 659 37.77 3.87 -20.89
N ASP A 660 38.95 4.36 -21.25
CA ASP A 660 39.98 4.88 -20.33
C ASP A 660 39.79 6.38 -19.96
N ASP A 661 38.64 7.00 -20.30
CA ASP A 661 38.34 8.38 -19.92
C ASP A 661 38.33 8.55 -18.38
N ASP A 662 38.94 9.64 -17.90
CA ASP A 662 39.01 9.98 -16.47
C ASP A 662 37.68 10.60 -15.97
N PRO A 663 37.03 10.01 -14.95
CA PRO A 663 35.80 10.55 -14.39
C PRO A 663 36.00 11.70 -13.40
N SER A 664 37.24 12.05 -13.00
CA SER A 664 37.52 13.02 -11.92
C SER A 664 37.00 14.45 -12.17
N GLU A 665 36.83 14.85 -13.44
CA GLU A 665 36.29 16.16 -13.85
C GLU A 665 34.76 16.15 -14.09
N LEU A 666 34.08 15.05 -13.79
CA LEU A 666 32.62 14.93 -13.93
C LEU A 666 31.91 15.31 -12.62
N PRO A 667 30.61 15.64 -12.65
CA PRO A 667 29.84 15.82 -11.42
C PRO A 667 29.95 14.57 -10.52
N ASP A 668 30.12 14.77 -9.21
CA ASP A 668 30.39 13.71 -8.22
C ASP A 668 29.47 12.49 -8.40
N VAL A 669 28.16 12.72 -8.50
CA VAL A 669 27.15 11.66 -8.68
C VAL A 669 27.33 10.81 -9.96
N VAL A 670 27.89 11.40 -11.02
CA VAL A 670 28.19 10.71 -12.28
C VAL A 670 29.51 9.93 -12.15
N ALA A 671 30.52 10.54 -11.53
CA ALA A 671 31.81 9.90 -11.25
C ALA A 671 31.63 8.68 -10.34
N ASP A 672 30.82 8.80 -9.29
CA ASP A 672 30.51 7.72 -8.34
C ASP A 672 29.87 6.51 -9.04
N VAL A 673 28.91 6.73 -9.95
CA VAL A 673 28.28 5.65 -10.72
C VAL A 673 29.27 4.99 -11.69
N ILE A 674 30.15 5.76 -12.34
CA ILE A 674 31.18 5.22 -13.23
C ILE A 674 32.17 4.36 -12.43
N GLY A 675 32.64 4.87 -11.30
CA GLY A 675 33.53 4.13 -10.41
C GLY A 675 32.89 2.85 -9.89
N TRP A 676 31.59 2.88 -9.58
CA TRP A 676 30.82 1.67 -9.24
C TRP A 676 30.76 0.68 -10.41
N LEU A 677 30.51 1.15 -11.64
CA LEU A 677 30.52 0.30 -12.84
C LEU A 677 31.89 -0.35 -13.13
N ARG A 678 32.98 0.28 -12.68
CA ARG A 678 34.37 -0.21 -12.81
C ARG A 678 34.85 -1.04 -11.62
N ASP A 679 34.01 -1.26 -10.61
CA ASP A 679 34.36 -1.97 -9.37
C ASP A 679 35.55 -1.32 -8.62
N GLU A 680 35.73 0.00 -8.78
CA GLU A 680 36.75 0.79 -8.07
C GLU A 680 36.35 1.02 -6.60
N THR A 681 37.32 1.00 -5.68
CA THR A 681 37.09 1.28 -4.26
C THR A 681 36.92 2.77 -3.99
N HIS A 682 35.80 3.20 -3.42
CA HIS A 682 35.48 4.61 -3.14
C HIS A 682 35.75 4.99 -1.68
N GLU A 683 36.24 6.22 -1.43
CA GLU A 683 36.41 6.79 -0.07
C GLU A 683 35.06 7.17 0.57
N SER A 684 34.06 7.48 -0.24
CA SER A 684 32.66 7.50 0.20
C SER A 684 32.19 6.06 0.32
N PRO A 685 31.61 5.69 1.47
CA PRO A 685 31.41 4.29 1.80
C PRO A 685 30.44 3.64 0.79
N PRO A 686 30.46 2.30 0.60
CA PRO A 686 29.90 1.61 -0.57
C PRO A 686 28.36 1.63 -0.55
N ARG A 687 27.79 2.83 -0.77
CA ARG A 687 26.58 3.34 -0.11
C ARG A 687 26.01 4.54 -0.90
N LEU A 688 25.62 4.36 -2.17
CA LEU A 688 24.86 5.37 -2.94
C LEU A 688 23.51 5.77 -2.27
N PHE A 689 23.14 5.06 -1.21
CA PHE A 689 21.95 5.27 -0.38
C PHE A 689 22.26 5.55 1.10
N GLY A 690 23.45 6.07 1.42
CA GLY A 690 23.74 6.61 2.75
C GLY A 690 23.68 5.63 3.93
N ALA A 691 23.51 4.32 3.72
CA ALA A 691 23.48 3.38 4.82
C ALA A 691 24.89 3.14 5.31
N ALA A 692 25.29 3.95 6.31
CA ALA A 692 26.36 3.87 7.32
C ALA A 692 26.97 2.47 7.52
N GLU A 693 27.80 2.20 8.51
CA GLU A 693 27.91 0.80 8.93
C GLU A 693 26.52 0.26 9.34
N ARG A 694 26.42 -1.08 9.46
CA ARG A 694 25.29 -1.86 9.98
C ARG A 694 24.65 -1.33 11.29
N ASP A 695 25.25 -0.31 11.91
CA ASP A 695 24.89 0.30 13.18
C ASP A 695 23.99 1.55 13.09
N GLU A 696 23.68 2.08 11.90
CA GLU A 696 22.85 3.31 11.74
C GLU A 696 21.40 3.06 11.28
N ALA A 697 20.99 1.80 11.03
CA ALA A 697 19.57 1.50 10.90
C ALA A 697 18.88 1.77 12.25
N PRO A 698 17.70 2.44 12.28
CA PRO A 698 16.98 2.64 13.52
C PRO A 698 16.79 1.29 14.21
N ARG A 699 17.32 1.13 15.43
CA ARG A 699 17.26 -0.13 16.18
C ARG A 699 15.84 -0.46 16.67
N VAL A 700 14.92 0.49 16.53
CA VAL A 700 13.55 0.51 17.04
C VAL A 700 12.63 1.04 15.94
N THR A 701 11.44 0.45 15.80
CA THR A 701 10.46 0.84 14.75
C THR A 701 9.86 2.22 15.01
N SER A 702 9.33 2.87 13.96
CA SER A 702 8.63 4.15 14.11
C SER A 702 7.39 4.05 15.00
N GLU A 703 6.74 2.87 15.06
CA GLU A 703 5.59 2.61 15.92
C GLU A 703 5.99 2.49 17.40
N GLU A 704 7.09 1.81 17.69
CA GLU A 704 7.65 1.71 19.05
C GLU A 704 8.18 3.07 19.53
N LEU A 705 8.87 3.82 18.66
CA LEU A 705 9.33 5.18 18.97
C LEU A 705 8.14 6.14 19.13
N ALA A 706 7.00 5.93 18.45
CA ALA A 706 5.79 6.72 18.66
C ALA A 706 5.17 6.50 20.06
N ILE A 707 5.34 5.31 20.65
CA ILE A 707 4.96 5.04 22.04
C ILE A 707 5.88 5.83 22.98
N GLU A 708 7.19 5.81 22.73
CA GLU A 708 8.16 6.56 23.52
C GLU A 708 7.97 8.08 23.41
N VAL A 709 7.68 8.60 22.20
CA VAL A 709 7.29 10.01 21.98
C VAL A 709 6.06 10.36 22.80
N ASN A 710 5.04 9.50 22.83
CA ASN A 710 3.85 9.71 23.65
C ASN A 710 4.11 9.67 25.15
N GLU A 711 5.08 8.87 25.61
CA GLU A 711 5.52 8.85 27.00
C GLU A 711 6.33 10.09 27.37
N GLN A 712 7.24 10.53 26.51
CA GLN A 712 8.01 11.77 26.69
C GLN A 712 7.10 13.01 26.65
N LEU A 713 6.08 13.01 25.79
CA LEU A 713 5.04 14.04 25.72
C LEU A 713 4.24 14.17 27.02
N ARG A 714 3.97 13.07 27.73
CA ARG A 714 3.26 13.09 29.02
C ARG A 714 4.06 13.76 30.14
N HIS A 715 5.38 13.87 29.99
CA HIS A 715 6.28 14.44 30.98
C HIS A 715 6.86 15.79 30.56
N MET A 716 6.59 16.25 29.34
CA MET A 716 6.95 17.59 28.90
C MET A 716 5.99 18.62 29.49
N PRO A 717 6.49 19.66 30.18
CA PRO A 717 5.68 20.83 30.45
C PRO A 717 5.31 21.46 29.11
N PRO A 718 4.04 21.81 28.88
CA PRO A 718 3.67 22.50 27.65
C PRO A 718 4.41 23.83 27.58
N ILE A 719 4.98 24.14 26.42
CA ILE A 719 5.62 25.42 26.21
C ILE A 719 4.49 26.39 25.92
N VAL A 720 4.23 27.26 26.90
CA VAL A 720 3.43 28.44 26.66
C VAL A 720 4.31 29.32 25.81
N ASP A 721 3.98 29.44 24.53
CA ASP A 721 4.69 30.38 23.69
C ASP A 721 4.44 31.81 24.20
N ALA A 722 5.12 32.81 23.63
CA ALA A 722 5.01 34.19 24.08
C ALA A 722 3.56 34.74 24.08
N ASN A 723 2.59 34.01 23.51
CA ASN A 723 1.20 34.41 23.33
C ASN A 723 0.20 33.61 24.19
N GLY A 724 0.65 32.73 25.09
CA GLY A 724 -0.27 31.96 25.93
C GLY A 724 -0.79 30.65 25.31
N GLU A 725 -0.41 30.32 24.07
CA GLU A 725 -0.82 29.08 23.41
C GLU A 725 0.08 27.92 23.82
N LEU A 726 -0.54 26.78 24.12
CA LEU A 726 0.15 25.55 24.48
C LEU A 726 0.69 24.92 23.19
N SER A 727 1.96 25.21 22.87
CA SER A 727 2.70 24.57 21.80
C SER A 727 3.64 23.52 22.38
N THR A 728 3.82 22.42 21.64
CA THR A 728 4.83 21.42 21.98
C THR A 728 5.75 21.27 20.79
N ASP A 729 6.98 21.79 20.91
CA ASP A 729 8.01 21.58 19.89
C ASP A 729 8.53 20.13 19.99
N LEU A 730 7.87 19.24 19.24
CA LEU A 730 8.23 17.82 19.17
C LEU A 730 9.65 17.62 18.64
N SER A 731 10.22 18.56 17.88
CA SER A 731 11.56 18.43 17.31
C SER A 731 12.67 18.37 18.38
N GLN A 732 12.38 18.84 19.60
CA GLN A 732 13.30 18.75 20.73
C GLN A 732 13.37 17.33 21.30
N LEU A 733 12.32 16.53 21.13
CA LEU A 733 12.27 15.16 21.65
C LEU A 733 13.24 14.26 20.85
N PRO A 734 14.25 13.66 21.50
CA PRO A 734 15.16 12.72 20.84
C PRO A 734 14.40 11.57 20.17
N ALA A 735 13.41 11.00 20.87
CA ALA A 735 12.59 9.91 20.32
C ALA A 735 11.75 10.36 19.11
N TYR A 736 11.32 11.63 19.04
CA TYR A 736 10.56 12.13 17.88
C TYR A 736 11.47 12.32 16.67
N ARG A 737 12.70 12.80 16.87
CA ARG A 737 13.69 12.89 15.79
C ARG A 737 14.06 11.51 15.28
N GLU A 738 14.33 10.56 16.17
CA GLU A 738 14.57 9.17 15.80
C GLU A 738 13.33 8.54 15.13
N MET A 739 12.12 8.80 15.63
CA MET A 739 10.88 8.33 15.02
C MET A 739 10.71 8.89 13.60
N ARG A 740 11.04 10.17 13.36
CA ARG A 740 10.98 10.79 12.03
C ARG A 740 11.99 10.15 11.08
N VAL A 741 13.20 9.83 11.56
CA VAL A 741 14.23 9.12 10.79
C VAL A 741 13.79 7.67 10.51
N ALA A 742 13.28 6.96 11.51
CA ALA A 742 12.75 5.60 11.38
C ALA A 742 11.54 5.54 10.45
N TYR A 743 10.61 6.49 10.57
CA TYR A 743 9.44 6.60 9.70
C TYR A 743 9.84 6.92 8.26
N ALA A 744 10.80 7.83 8.05
CA ALA A 744 11.33 8.12 6.72
C ALA A 744 12.04 6.89 6.12
N TYR A 745 12.81 6.17 6.95
CA TYR A 745 13.47 4.92 6.58
C TYR A 745 12.47 3.81 6.20
N GLU A 746 11.47 3.56 7.05
CA GLU A 746 10.39 2.60 6.80
C GLU A 746 9.52 2.97 5.59
N CYS A 747 9.20 4.25 5.42
CA CYS A 747 8.47 4.74 4.25
C CYS A 747 9.30 4.55 2.98
N ALA A 748 10.56 4.95 2.98
CA ALA A 748 11.48 4.73 1.86
C ALA A 748 11.59 3.23 1.52
N GLN A 749 11.61 2.35 2.52
CA GLN A 749 11.64 0.88 2.35
C GLN A 749 10.34 0.30 1.80
N ARG A 750 9.17 0.84 2.17
CA ARG A 750 7.85 0.39 1.66
C ARG A 750 7.64 0.69 0.19
N TYR A 751 8.31 1.72 -0.33
CA TYR A 751 8.33 2.11 -1.74
C TYR A 751 9.62 1.67 -2.46
N ALA A 752 10.62 1.12 -1.76
CA ALA A 752 11.92 0.78 -2.37
C ALA A 752 11.86 -0.22 -3.54
N PRO A 753 11.03 -1.29 -3.56
CA PRO A 753 11.19 -2.34 -4.58
C PRO A 753 10.77 -1.90 -5.99
N ASP A 754 9.57 -1.32 -6.12
CA ASP A 754 9.07 -0.85 -7.43
C ASP A 754 9.88 0.37 -7.91
N TRP A 755 10.33 1.24 -7.01
CA TRP A 755 11.00 2.48 -7.39
C TRP A 755 12.52 2.35 -7.50
N ALA A 756 13.17 1.45 -6.76
CA ALA A 756 14.61 1.24 -6.94
C ALA A 756 14.94 0.46 -8.22
N ALA A 757 14.00 -0.31 -8.78
CA ALA A 757 14.08 -0.79 -10.15
C ALA A 757 14.04 0.35 -11.19
N THR A 758 13.63 1.56 -10.81
CA THR A 758 13.84 2.79 -11.61
C THR A 758 15.29 3.33 -11.50
N LEU A 759 16.15 2.78 -10.65
CA LEU A 759 17.55 3.19 -10.58
C LEU A 759 18.47 2.07 -11.09
N TRP A 760 18.21 0.82 -10.70
CA TRP A 760 18.99 -0.36 -11.09
C TRP A 760 18.12 -1.48 -11.66
N PRO A 761 17.93 -1.53 -12.99
CA PRO A 761 16.95 -2.38 -13.67
C PRO A 761 17.30 -3.88 -13.74
N GLY A 762 18.27 -4.36 -12.95
CA GLY A 762 18.53 -5.80 -12.93
C GLY A 762 19.65 -6.28 -12.00
N ASP A 763 20.29 -5.40 -11.24
CA ASP A 763 21.06 -5.85 -10.07
C ASP A 763 20.27 -5.53 -8.79
N HIS A 764 19.33 -6.41 -8.48
CA HIS A 764 18.53 -6.33 -7.27
C HIS A 764 19.21 -7.02 -6.07
N ARG A 765 20.50 -7.39 -6.16
CA ARG A 765 21.18 -8.15 -5.09
C ARG A 765 21.19 -7.43 -3.75
N TRP A 766 21.15 -6.10 -3.76
CA TRP A 766 21.08 -5.27 -2.57
C TRP A 766 19.74 -5.40 -1.83
N LEU A 767 18.62 -5.71 -2.51
CA LEU A 767 17.30 -5.90 -1.88
C LEU A 767 17.34 -7.02 -0.85
N TRP A 768 18.07 -8.09 -1.15
CA TRP A 768 18.05 -9.32 -0.35
C TRP A 768 18.90 -9.26 0.91
N ARG A 769 19.60 -8.16 1.12
CA ARG A 769 20.41 -7.89 2.32
C ARG A 769 19.61 -7.16 3.41
N ASP A 770 18.37 -6.75 3.12
CA ASP A 770 17.45 -6.04 4.01
C ASP A 770 16.19 -6.89 4.29
N ALA A 771 15.77 -6.99 5.55
CA ALA A 771 14.69 -7.89 5.98
C ALA A 771 13.27 -7.33 5.74
N THR A 772 13.12 -6.03 5.52
CA THR A 772 11.81 -5.36 5.37
C THR A 772 11.34 -5.28 3.91
N THR A 773 12.25 -5.30 2.94
CA THR A 773 11.97 -5.20 1.48
C THR A 773 11.52 -6.52 0.85
N THR A 774 11.63 -7.62 1.58
CA THR A 774 11.65 -8.96 1.01
C THR A 774 10.28 -9.48 0.60
N ALA A 775 9.17 -9.10 1.25
CA ALA A 775 7.82 -9.56 0.85
C ALA A 775 7.39 -9.04 -0.55
N VAL A 776 7.76 -7.81 -0.88
CA VAL A 776 7.50 -7.21 -2.20
C VAL A 776 8.56 -7.66 -3.20
N GLY A 777 9.82 -7.77 -2.77
CA GLY A 777 10.93 -8.27 -3.58
C GLY A 777 10.71 -9.71 -4.07
N LEU A 778 10.09 -10.60 -3.28
CA LEU A 778 9.86 -12.00 -3.67
C LEU A 778 9.14 -12.17 -5.01
N ARG A 779 8.26 -11.23 -5.37
CA ARG A 779 7.56 -11.27 -6.65
C ARG A 779 8.50 -11.09 -7.85
N LEU A 780 9.64 -10.42 -7.68
CA LEU A 780 10.67 -10.29 -8.72
C LEU A 780 11.23 -11.66 -9.12
N LEU A 781 11.36 -12.58 -8.16
CA LEU A 781 11.88 -13.93 -8.41
C LEU A 781 10.93 -14.80 -9.26
N LEU A 782 9.68 -14.36 -9.46
CA LEU A 782 8.77 -15.01 -10.41
C LEU A 782 9.12 -14.72 -11.88
N ASP A 783 9.89 -13.67 -12.18
CA ASP A 783 10.44 -13.46 -13.54
C ASP A 783 11.53 -14.51 -13.80
N PRO A 784 11.41 -15.36 -14.84
CA PRO A 784 12.39 -16.41 -15.15
C PRO A 784 13.78 -15.88 -15.52
N HIS A 785 13.93 -14.57 -15.75
CA HIS A 785 15.22 -13.93 -16.05
C HIS A 785 15.75 -13.07 -14.88
N GLU A 786 15.08 -13.10 -13.73
CA GLU A 786 15.64 -12.53 -12.50
C GLU A 786 16.64 -13.53 -11.87
N PRO A 787 17.87 -13.10 -11.53
CA PRO A 787 18.81 -13.95 -10.81
C PRO A 787 18.32 -14.26 -9.40
N VAL A 788 18.65 -15.46 -8.91
CA VAL A 788 18.33 -15.90 -7.54
C VAL A 788 19.62 -16.00 -6.72
N PRO A 789 20.14 -14.89 -6.16
CA PRO A 789 21.34 -14.95 -5.32
C PRO A 789 21.06 -15.73 -4.01
N PRO A 790 22.08 -16.29 -3.34
CA PRO A 790 21.89 -17.03 -2.09
C PRO A 790 21.11 -16.26 -1.02
N GLU A 791 21.35 -14.95 -0.92
CA GLU A 791 20.65 -14.06 0.01
C GLU A 791 19.15 -14.00 -0.28
N ALA A 792 18.74 -14.04 -1.56
CA ALA A 792 17.33 -14.03 -1.96
C ALA A 792 16.63 -15.33 -1.54
N LEU A 793 17.31 -16.47 -1.70
CA LEU A 793 16.75 -17.76 -1.33
C LEU A 793 16.62 -17.91 0.19
N VAL A 794 17.60 -17.41 0.96
CA VAL A 794 17.52 -17.31 2.43
C VAL A 794 16.36 -16.40 2.86
N ALA A 795 16.22 -15.23 2.24
CA ALA A 795 15.11 -14.32 2.52
C ALA A 795 13.75 -14.95 2.22
N MET A 796 13.62 -15.66 1.09
CA MET A 796 12.42 -16.42 0.72
C MET A 796 12.10 -17.50 1.74
N ILE A 797 13.08 -18.30 2.17
CA ILE A 797 12.85 -19.34 3.17
C ILE A 797 12.39 -18.73 4.49
N ARG A 798 12.93 -17.58 4.92
CA ARG A 798 12.50 -16.88 6.13
C ARG A 798 11.05 -16.40 6.08
N HIS A 799 10.48 -16.16 4.89
CA HIS A 799 9.09 -15.71 4.75
C HIS A 799 8.06 -16.73 5.26
N VAL A 800 8.40 -18.00 5.40
CA VAL A 800 7.49 -19.00 6.01
C VAL A 800 7.16 -18.67 7.48
N SER A 801 7.97 -17.85 8.14
CA SER A 801 7.74 -17.39 9.51
C SER A 801 6.71 -16.27 9.62
N HIS A 802 6.32 -15.63 8.51
CA HIS A 802 5.36 -14.53 8.54
C HIS A 802 3.96 -14.99 8.94
N GLU A 803 3.20 -14.11 9.59
CA GLU A 803 1.86 -14.39 10.10
C GLU A 803 0.82 -14.56 8.97
N LYS A 804 0.98 -13.84 7.86
CA LYS A 804 0.02 -13.83 6.76
C LYS A 804 0.14 -15.08 5.87
N PRO A 805 -0.95 -15.81 5.62
CA PRO A 805 -0.94 -16.98 4.73
C PRO A 805 -0.48 -16.69 3.30
N GLU A 806 -0.89 -15.56 2.73
CA GLU A 806 -0.53 -15.16 1.36
C GLU A 806 0.98 -15.00 1.13
N GLU A 807 1.71 -14.51 2.12
CA GLU A 807 3.18 -14.37 2.05
C GLU A 807 3.87 -15.74 2.09
N ARG A 808 3.28 -16.73 2.79
CA ARG A 808 3.78 -18.10 2.82
C ARG A 808 3.51 -18.84 1.51
N THR A 809 2.33 -18.67 0.92
CA THR A 809 2.00 -19.24 -0.40
C THR A 809 2.92 -18.67 -1.48
N LEU A 810 3.20 -17.35 -1.47
CA LEU A 810 4.14 -16.73 -2.40
C LEU A 810 5.55 -17.36 -2.32
N ALA A 811 6.03 -17.69 -1.11
CA ALA A 811 7.33 -18.35 -0.96
C ALA A 811 7.37 -19.76 -1.59
N VAL A 812 6.27 -20.53 -1.48
CA VAL A 812 6.11 -21.83 -2.15
C VAL A 812 6.11 -21.65 -3.66
N ASP A 813 5.32 -20.70 -4.18
CA ASP A 813 5.23 -20.42 -5.61
C ASP A 813 6.58 -20.00 -6.20
N VAL A 814 7.32 -19.13 -5.51
CA VAL A 814 8.68 -18.73 -5.91
C VAL A 814 9.63 -19.91 -5.93
N LEU A 815 9.60 -20.79 -4.91
CA LEU A 815 10.49 -21.95 -4.88
C LEU A 815 10.14 -22.96 -5.99
N ILE A 816 8.85 -23.19 -6.26
CA ILE A 816 8.40 -24.00 -7.40
C ILE A 816 8.89 -23.38 -8.72
N GLN A 817 8.64 -22.09 -8.94
CA GLN A 817 9.02 -21.42 -10.18
C GLN A 817 10.53 -21.44 -10.41
N THR A 818 11.34 -21.15 -9.37
CA THR A 818 12.80 -21.09 -9.50
C THR A 818 13.45 -22.46 -9.72
N ILE A 819 12.87 -23.55 -9.20
CA ILE A 819 13.27 -24.93 -9.54
C ILE A 819 12.83 -25.28 -10.96
N GLY A 820 11.59 -24.95 -11.32
CA GLY A 820 11.03 -25.19 -12.66
C GLY A 820 11.83 -24.50 -13.77
N ASP A 821 12.28 -23.27 -13.54
CA ASP A 821 13.11 -22.49 -14.48
C ASP A 821 14.60 -22.88 -14.45
N ALA A 822 14.96 -23.93 -13.69
CA ALA A 822 16.33 -24.40 -13.47
C ALA A 822 17.30 -23.37 -12.86
N ARG A 823 16.79 -22.34 -12.17
CA ARG A 823 17.59 -21.31 -11.48
C ARG A 823 18.07 -21.75 -10.10
N VAL A 824 17.36 -22.70 -9.48
CA VAL A 824 17.69 -23.27 -8.16
C VAL A 824 17.76 -24.79 -8.28
N THR A 825 18.88 -25.38 -7.86
CA THR A 825 19.06 -26.83 -7.75
C THR A 825 19.08 -27.27 -6.29
N SER A 826 19.25 -28.57 -6.05
CA SER A 826 19.36 -29.11 -4.69
C SER A 826 20.53 -28.49 -3.91
N THR A 827 21.58 -28.06 -4.60
CA THR A 827 22.78 -27.47 -3.99
C THR A 827 22.49 -26.06 -3.45
N GLU A 828 21.89 -25.17 -4.24
CA GLU A 828 21.53 -23.82 -3.78
C GLU A 828 20.48 -23.87 -2.66
N LEU A 829 19.51 -24.77 -2.80
CA LEU A 829 18.47 -24.98 -1.80
C LEU A 829 19.04 -25.50 -0.47
N ALA A 830 19.89 -26.53 -0.49
CA ALA A 830 20.53 -27.06 0.71
C ALA A 830 21.35 -26.00 1.44
N ARG A 831 22.18 -25.24 0.70
CA ARG A 831 23.02 -24.17 1.26
C ARG A 831 22.17 -23.10 1.95
N SER A 832 21.10 -22.66 1.30
CA SER A 832 20.25 -21.57 1.83
C SER A 832 19.39 -22.03 3.01
N LEU A 833 18.91 -23.27 2.99
CA LEU A 833 18.27 -23.90 4.14
C LEU A 833 19.23 -24.03 5.32
N LEU A 834 20.47 -24.47 5.10
CA LEU A 834 21.51 -24.53 6.13
C LEU A 834 21.79 -23.15 6.72
N THR A 835 22.03 -22.13 5.89
CA THR A 835 22.24 -20.74 6.36
C THR A 835 21.07 -20.24 7.20
N THR A 836 19.84 -20.58 6.82
CA THR A 836 18.63 -20.17 7.56
C THR A 836 18.56 -20.85 8.94
N VAL A 837 18.74 -22.17 8.96
CA VAL A 837 18.74 -22.96 10.20
C VAL A 837 19.93 -22.61 11.10
N GLU A 838 21.05 -22.18 10.51
CA GLU A 838 22.26 -21.82 11.24
C GLU A 838 22.19 -20.46 11.95
N GLY A 839 21.58 -19.47 11.30
CA GLY A 839 21.61 -18.06 11.68
C GLY A 839 20.75 -17.61 12.88
N ALA A 840 20.49 -18.46 13.87
CA ALA A 840 19.68 -18.16 15.05
C ALA A 840 18.30 -17.50 14.72
N THR A 841 17.67 -17.93 13.63
CA THR A 841 16.39 -17.39 13.18
C THR A 841 15.20 -18.14 13.80
N ASP A 842 14.10 -17.45 14.11
CA ASP A 842 12.86 -18.03 14.67
C ASP A 842 12.02 -18.83 13.65
N VAL A 843 12.66 -19.53 12.71
CA VAL A 843 11.94 -20.31 11.70
C VAL A 843 11.46 -21.64 12.26
N SER A 844 10.13 -21.79 12.37
CA SER A 844 9.50 -23.02 12.86
C SER A 844 9.81 -24.21 11.95
N SER A 845 10.35 -25.28 12.54
CA SER A 845 10.62 -26.55 11.84
C SER A 845 9.37 -27.11 11.14
N ALA A 846 8.18 -26.97 11.73
CA ALA A 846 6.94 -27.44 11.12
C ALA A 846 6.57 -26.65 9.85
N ARG A 847 6.83 -25.34 9.82
CA ARG A 847 6.57 -24.50 8.65
C ARG A 847 7.57 -24.75 7.53
N LEU A 848 8.84 -24.98 7.86
CA LEU A 848 9.86 -25.45 6.91
C LEU A 848 9.47 -26.79 6.27
N VAL A 849 9.01 -27.77 7.07
CA VAL A 849 8.52 -29.05 6.55
C VAL A 849 7.33 -28.84 5.60
N THR A 850 6.40 -27.94 5.94
CA THR A 850 5.23 -27.62 5.09
C THR A 850 5.66 -27.02 3.74
N LEU A 851 6.55 -26.01 3.74
CA LEU A 851 7.10 -25.42 2.52
C LEU A 851 7.71 -26.48 1.59
N LEU A 852 8.57 -27.33 2.15
CA LEU A 852 9.27 -28.37 1.38
C LEU A 852 8.31 -29.46 0.88
N GLN A 853 7.29 -29.81 1.67
CA GLN A 853 6.26 -30.77 1.28
C GLN A 853 5.40 -30.24 0.14
N GLU A 854 4.92 -28.99 0.23
CA GLU A 854 4.13 -28.35 -0.83
C GLU A 854 4.94 -28.18 -2.12
N THR A 855 6.21 -27.79 -2.01
CA THR A 855 7.12 -27.69 -3.16
C THR A 855 7.31 -29.06 -3.83
N ALA A 856 7.60 -30.10 -3.06
CA ALA A 856 7.83 -31.45 -3.58
C ALA A 856 6.59 -32.12 -4.18
N ALA A 857 5.39 -31.63 -3.85
CA ALA A 857 4.15 -32.10 -4.45
C ALA A 857 3.96 -31.59 -5.89
N ALA A 858 4.68 -30.54 -6.32
CA ALA A 858 4.47 -29.88 -7.60
C ALA A 858 4.83 -30.76 -8.82
N SER A 859 5.99 -31.42 -8.82
CA SER A 859 6.37 -32.36 -9.89
C SER A 859 7.48 -33.33 -9.44
N ALA A 860 7.81 -34.32 -10.29
CA ALA A 860 8.92 -35.25 -10.04
C ALA A 860 10.28 -34.53 -9.91
N LEU A 861 10.51 -33.45 -10.67
CA LEU A 861 11.71 -32.61 -10.57
C LEU A 861 11.80 -31.97 -9.18
N HIS A 862 10.75 -31.27 -8.75
CA HIS A 862 10.72 -30.62 -7.44
C HIS A 862 10.91 -31.61 -6.29
N ARG A 863 10.28 -32.79 -6.38
CA ARG A 863 10.43 -33.84 -5.38
C ARG A 863 11.88 -34.31 -5.27
N ALA A 864 12.53 -34.59 -6.41
CA ALA A 864 13.93 -35.02 -6.45
C ALA A 864 14.89 -33.93 -5.93
N THR A 865 14.68 -32.67 -6.32
CA THR A 865 15.46 -31.51 -5.85
C THR A 865 15.33 -31.29 -4.35
N VAL A 866 14.11 -31.28 -3.81
CA VAL A 866 13.88 -31.12 -2.37
C VAL A 866 14.45 -32.30 -1.60
N ARG A 867 14.28 -33.53 -2.11
CA ARG A 867 14.85 -34.73 -1.48
C ARG A 867 16.37 -34.68 -1.40
N ALA A 868 17.05 -34.35 -2.50
CA ALA A 868 18.50 -34.22 -2.53
C ALA A 868 18.99 -33.12 -1.58
N ALA A 869 18.31 -31.97 -1.55
CA ALA A 869 18.64 -30.88 -0.63
C ALA A 869 18.44 -31.28 0.84
N LEU A 870 17.35 -32.01 1.14
CA LEU A 870 17.07 -32.55 2.45
C LEU A 870 18.16 -33.52 2.91
N ILE A 871 18.59 -34.47 2.06
CA ILE A 871 19.63 -35.44 2.42
C ILE A 871 20.93 -34.73 2.84
N ASP A 872 21.31 -33.66 2.14
CA ASP A 872 22.54 -32.90 2.41
C ASP A 872 22.45 -32.10 3.73
N MET A 873 21.33 -31.41 3.96
CA MET A 873 21.18 -30.57 5.16
C MET A 873 20.78 -31.35 6.42
N LEU A 874 20.24 -32.58 6.28
CA LEU A 874 19.61 -33.33 7.38
C LEU A 874 20.50 -33.47 8.62
N PRO A 875 21.81 -33.79 8.52
CA PRO A 875 22.68 -33.89 9.69
C PRO A 875 22.70 -32.63 10.53
N THR A 876 22.98 -31.48 9.90
CA THR A 876 23.04 -30.18 10.59
C THR A 876 21.69 -29.78 11.15
N TRP A 877 20.60 -30.05 10.43
CA TRP A 877 19.26 -29.68 10.86
C TRP A 877 18.81 -30.48 12.10
N LEU A 878 19.01 -31.81 12.10
CA LEU A 878 18.58 -32.67 13.21
C LEU A 878 19.39 -32.46 14.49
N ASP A 879 20.67 -32.09 14.39
CA ASP A 879 21.51 -31.77 15.55
C ASP A 879 20.98 -30.56 16.34
N ARG A 880 20.28 -29.64 15.66
CA ARG A 880 19.67 -28.46 16.29
C ARG A 880 18.25 -28.70 16.82
N LEU A 881 17.58 -29.76 16.39
CA LEU A 881 16.21 -30.07 16.79
C LEU A 881 16.17 -30.97 18.04
N ALA A 882 15.30 -30.64 18.98
CA ALA A 882 15.07 -31.43 20.18
C ALA A 882 13.96 -32.50 19.97
N GLY A 883 14.23 -33.73 20.43
CA GLY A 883 13.22 -34.78 20.64
C GLY A 883 12.20 -34.96 19.51
N GLN A 884 10.93 -34.60 19.78
CA GLN A 884 9.78 -34.78 18.88
C GLN A 884 9.90 -33.97 17.57
N GLN A 885 10.64 -32.86 17.55
CA GLN A 885 10.77 -32.02 16.36
C GLN A 885 11.57 -32.69 15.24
N ARG A 886 12.37 -33.71 15.56
CA ARG A 886 13.12 -34.51 14.58
C ARG A 886 12.22 -35.36 13.68
N TYR A 887 10.98 -35.61 14.07
CA TYR A 887 10.08 -36.49 13.34
C TYR A 887 9.66 -35.92 11.97
N GLY A 888 9.30 -34.64 11.91
CA GLY A 888 8.80 -34.00 10.68
C GLY A 888 9.76 -34.11 9.49
N PRO A 889 11.02 -33.65 9.62
CA PRO A 889 12.01 -33.74 8.54
C PRO A 889 12.29 -35.18 8.09
N LEU A 890 12.36 -36.13 9.04
CA LEU A 890 12.58 -37.55 8.73
C LEU A 890 11.39 -38.18 8.00
N ALA A 891 10.16 -37.85 8.42
CA ALA A 891 8.95 -38.35 7.79
C ALA A 891 8.81 -37.85 6.35
N LEU A 892 9.11 -36.57 6.13
CA LEU A 892 9.12 -35.96 4.82
C LEU A 892 10.15 -36.64 3.88
N LEU A 893 11.36 -36.91 4.36
CA LEU A 893 12.37 -37.61 3.58
C LEU A 893 11.96 -39.06 3.24
N ASP A 894 11.34 -39.79 4.18
CA ASP A 894 10.83 -41.14 3.94
C ASP A 894 9.71 -41.18 2.90
N GLU A 895 8.81 -40.20 2.93
CA GLU A 895 7.76 -40.03 1.92
C GLU A 895 8.36 -39.83 0.53
N MET A 896 9.34 -38.95 0.37
CA MET A 896 9.98 -38.68 -0.93
C MET A 896 10.80 -39.88 -1.43
N CYS A 897 11.58 -40.51 -0.55
CA CYS A 897 12.31 -41.74 -0.89
C CYS A 897 11.35 -42.90 -1.24
N ALA A 898 10.13 -42.92 -0.69
CA ALA A 898 9.09 -43.88 -1.05
C ALA A 898 8.51 -43.64 -2.43
N ALA A 899 8.20 -42.39 -2.75
CA ALA A 899 7.65 -42.02 -4.05
C ALA A 899 8.63 -42.31 -5.20
N ASP A 900 9.92 -42.04 -5.00
CA ASP A 900 10.92 -42.13 -6.06
C ASP A 900 11.65 -43.49 -6.13
N GLY A 901 11.51 -44.34 -5.10
CA GLY A 901 12.16 -45.65 -5.06
C GLY A 901 13.70 -45.60 -4.98
N THR A 902 14.27 -44.49 -4.51
CA THR A 902 15.72 -44.26 -4.44
C THR A 902 16.26 -44.43 -3.01
N PRO A 903 17.40 -45.13 -2.82
CA PRO A 903 18.04 -45.25 -1.52
C PRO A 903 18.81 -43.98 -1.13
N ILE A 904 19.15 -43.84 0.15
CA ILE A 904 20.07 -42.81 0.63
C ILE A 904 21.50 -43.36 0.55
N THR A 905 22.38 -42.68 -0.19
CA THR A 905 23.78 -43.11 -0.39
C THR A 905 24.80 -42.15 0.23
N GLN A 906 24.39 -40.96 0.69
CA GLN A 906 25.32 -39.96 1.22
C GLN A 906 25.91 -40.39 2.58
N PRO A 907 27.25 -40.54 2.70
CA PRO A 907 27.87 -41.16 3.88
C PRO A 907 27.56 -40.48 5.21
N LYS A 908 27.54 -39.14 5.25
CA LYS A 908 27.24 -38.36 6.47
C LYS A 908 25.82 -38.63 6.96
N THR A 909 24.85 -38.63 6.04
CA THR A 909 23.44 -38.86 6.35
C THR A 909 23.20 -40.30 6.76
N CYS A 910 23.84 -41.27 6.10
CA CYS A 910 23.78 -42.68 6.52
C CYS A 910 24.38 -42.90 7.92
N ALA A 911 25.50 -42.24 8.26
CA ALA A 911 26.09 -42.32 9.60
C ALA A 911 25.13 -41.79 10.68
N LEU A 912 24.52 -40.63 10.45
CA LEU A 912 23.50 -40.04 11.33
C LEU A 912 22.29 -40.97 11.51
N LEU A 913 21.74 -41.49 10.41
CA LEU A 913 20.59 -42.39 10.45
C LEU A 913 20.91 -43.69 11.22
N ASN A 914 22.12 -44.24 11.06
CA ASN A 914 22.58 -45.38 11.84
C ASN A 914 22.61 -45.08 13.34
N THR A 915 23.09 -43.90 13.75
CA THR A 915 23.05 -43.47 15.15
C THR A 915 21.61 -43.37 15.66
N LEU A 916 20.71 -42.74 14.89
CA LEU A 916 19.29 -42.58 15.27
C LEU A 916 18.53 -43.91 15.31
N ALA A 917 18.88 -44.87 14.44
CA ALA A 917 18.23 -46.17 14.32
C ALA A 917 18.39 -47.07 15.57
N THR A 918 19.37 -46.79 16.43
CA THR A 918 19.60 -47.51 17.70
C THR A 918 18.52 -47.25 18.76
N GLY A 919 17.73 -46.17 18.60
CA GLY A 919 16.69 -45.78 19.54
C GLY A 919 15.35 -46.56 19.41
N ARG A 920 14.43 -46.29 20.35
CA ARG A 920 13.04 -46.82 20.35
C ARG A 920 11.97 -45.79 19.96
N SER A 921 12.35 -44.59 19.54
CA SER A 921 11.42 -43.51 19.17
C SER A 921 10.79 -43.70 17.79
N LYS A 922 9.72 -42.93 17.47
CA LYS A 922 9.13 -42.89 16.11
C LYS A 922 10.19 -42.51 15.06
N SER A 923 11.06 -41.54 15.37
CA SER A 923 12.18 -41.14 14.51
C SER A 923 13.17 -42.28 14.25
N ALA A 924 13.46 -43.12 15.24
CA ALA A 924 14.32 -44.30 15.07
C ALA A 924 13.69 -45.35 14.14
N ALA A 925 12.35 -45.50 14.17
CA ALA A 925 11.65 -46.38 13.25
C ALA A 925 11.71 -45.88 11.80
N ILE A 926 11.59 -44.56 11.58
CA ILE A 926 11.78 -43.98 10.24
C ILE A 926 13.22 -44.16 9.76
N ALA A 927 14.21 -43.89 10.61
CA ALA A 927 15.61 -44.05 10.27
C ALA A 927 15.96 -45.48 9.81
N ARG A 928 15.40 -46.51 10.46
CA ARG A 928 15.52 -47.91 10.00
C ARG A 928 14.92 -48.13 8.61
N ARG A 929 13.69 -47.66 8.37
CA ARG A 929 13.05 -47.77 7.03
C ARG A 929 13.86 -47.08 5.93
N LEU A 930 14.44 -45.93 6.22
CA LEU A 930 15.28 -45.19 5.28
C LEU A 930 16.58 -45.95 4.95
N LEU A 931 17.21 -46.61 5.93
CA LEU A 931 18.41 -47.43 5.75
C LEU A 931 18.14 -48.77 5.04
N ASP A 932 16.98 -49.38 5.29
CA ASP A 932 16.60 -50.68 4.73
C ASP A 932 16.10 -50.60 3.26
N ARG A 933 15.96 -49.39 2.72
CA ARG A 933 15.39 -49.15 1.39
C ARG A 933 16.40 -49.54 0.29
N SER A 934 16.04 -50.54 -0.52
CA SER A 934 16.81 -51.00 -1.68
C SER A 934 16.38 -50.28 -2.97
N PRO A 935 17.28 -50.08 -3.96
CA PRO A 935 16.92 -49.44 -5.23
C PRO A 935 15.85 -50.26 -5.99
N ALA A 936 14.86 -49.58 -6.56
CA ALA A 936 13.88 -50.24 -7.42
C ALA A 936 14.56 -50.84 -8.67
N VAL A 937 14.37 -52.14 -8.90
CA VAL A 937 14.87 -52.82 -10.11
C VAL A 937 14.11 -52.29 -11.33
N ARG A 938 14.66 -51.28 -12.02
CA ARG A 938 14.24 -50.89 -13.37
C ARG A 938 15.40 -51.09 -14.34
N HIS A 939 15.14 -51.84 -15.41
CA HIS A 939 16.07 -52.08 -16.50
C HIS A 939 16.44 -50.76 -17.17
N VAL A 940 17.70 -50.33 -17.05
CA VAL A 940 18.56 -49.65 -18.05
C VAL A 940 19.94 -49.39 -17.40
N ARG A 941 20.98 -49.38 -18.23
CA ARG A 941 22.41 -49.48 -17.88
C ARG A 941 22.95 -48.28 -17.07
N SER A 942 22.75 -48.23 -15.76
CA SER A 942 23.77 -47.82 -14.77
C SER A 942 23.21 -48.03 -13.35
N ASN A 943 23.90 -48.85 -12.55
CA ASN A 943 23.44 -49.26 -11.22
C ASN A 943 23.71 -48.19 -10.13
N THR A 944 23.74 -46.90 -10.50
CA THR A 944 24.31 -45.83 -9.64
C THR A 944 23.67 -44.45 -9.78
N SER A 945 22.68 -44.22 -10.66
CA SER A 945 22.07 -42.88 -10.75
C SER A 945 21.25 -42.56 -9.50
N ALA A 946 21.63 -41.49 -8.81
CA ALA A 946 20.92 -41.00 -7.62
C ALA A 946 19.62 -40.26 -7.97
N TRP A 947 19.36 -39.96 -9.25
CA TRP A 947 18.25 -39.12 -9.72
C TRP A 947 17.21 -39.92 -10.52
N PRO A 948 15.89 -39.73 -10.28
CA PRO A 948 14.84 -40.39 -11.07
C PRO A 948 14.87 -39.94 -12.54
N ALA A 949 14.67 -40.88 -13.48
CA ALA A 949 14.69 -40.60 -14.92
C ALA A 949 13.68 -39.51 -15.33
N ASP A 950 12.47 -39.54 -14.76
CA ASP A 950 11.41 -38.55 -15.05
C ASP A 950 11.80 -37.14 -14.57
N ALA A 951 12.56 -37.03 -13.48
CA ALA A 951 13.07 -35.76 -12.98
C ALA A 951 14.18 -35.21 -13.91
N LEU A 952 15.07 -36.08 -14.40
CA LEU A 952 16.10 -35.71 -15.38
C LEU A 952 15.48 -35.25 -16.72
N ALA A 953 14.46 -35.96 -17.20
CA ALA A 953 13.72 -35.58 -18.41
C ALA A 953 13.02 -34.22 -18.24
N ALA A 954 12.36 -33.99 -17.10
CA ALA A 954 11.72 -32.71 -16.80
C ALA A 954 12.73 -31.55 -16.73
N ALA A 955 13.89 -31.75 -16.08
CA ALA A 955 14.95 -30.75 -16.00
C ALA A 955 15.53 -30.40 -17.37
N LEU A 956 15.72 -31.39 -18.25
CA LEU A 956 16.21 -31.17 -19.61
C LEU A 956 15.17 -30.46 -20.49
N ASN A 957 13.90 -30.88 -20.41
CA ASN A 957 12.82 -30.26 -21.17
C ASN A 957 12.65 -28.77 -20.81
N ALA A 958 12.70 -28.41 -19.53
CA ALA A 958 12.63 -27.01 -19.10
C ALA A 958 13.73 -26.12 -19.72
N ARG A 959 14.95 -26.66 -19.89
CA ARG A 959 16.05 -25.92 -20.54
C ARG A 959 15.88 -25.79 -22.04
N ILE A 960 15.34 -26.81 -22.69
CA ILE A 960 15.03 -26.77 -24.12
C ILE A 960 13.93 -25.75 -24.37
N GLU A 961 12.85 -25.76 -23.57
CA GLU A 961 11.77 -24.76 -23.68
C GLU A 961 12.30 -23.34 -23.49
N ARG A 962 13.20 -23.12 -22.53
CA ARG A 962 13.87 -21.82 -22.33
C ARG A 962 14.72 -21.40 -23.53
N ALA A 963 15.35 -22.34 -24.23
CA ALA A 963 16.16 -22.04 -25.41
C ALA A 963 15.31 -21.84 -26.69
N GLU A 964 14.07 -22.34 -26.71
CA GLU A 964 13.12 -22.19 -27.82
C GLU A 964 12.32 -20.88 -27.75
N HIS A 965 12.28 -20.20 -26.59
CA HIS A 965 11.60 -18.92 -26.34
C HIS A 965 12.61 -17.77 -26.21
#